data_AF-A0A413H6F5-F1
#
_entry.id   AF-A0A413H6F5-F1
#
_cell.length_a   1.000
_cell.length_b   1.000
_cell.length_c   1.000
_cell.angle_alpha   90.00
_cell.angle_beta   90.00
_cell.angle_gamma   90.00
#
_symmetry.space_group_name_H-M   'P 1'
#
loop_
_entity.id
_entity.type
_entity.pdbx_description
1 polymer ?
#
loop_
_entity_poly.entity_id
_entity_poly.type
_entity_poly.pdbx_seq_one_letter_code
_entity_poly.pdbx_strand_id
1 'polypeptide(L)'
;MHMPSKIEKKQAAAKLRKPPRDFSYTQNRELSWLRFDNRVLDEAFDESVPLFERLKFVSIFESNLDEFLMVRVGGLSDLAELKKQPVDNKSNMTASEQVDAVMAELPGLLTRWESIFKNIEGKLNALGVHRARIDSLTPEERTFVTRYFQAYVSPVISPLVIDPRHPFPNLRNGALYLACGLDGVTDEESLLGLIEIPASMNRVVEIPSPTGTYSYILLEDVILACLDSCFGSYKPLDRALIRVTRNADIDPDGEGVEEEEDYRQHMKRILKKRLRLQPVVLAVSGSLEKATLKTIRKALELPRRSVFTCDIPLNLDYVFGIEGKIPEHLRNELLFTPFKPQPNPTIDMARSIREQVLQHDKLLFYPYEAMNPFLDLVHEAAYDPECISLRITLYRVAKQSRLCESLIDAAENGKEVTVLMELRARFDEQNNIEWAERLEEAGCTVIYGSEGFKCHSKICQLTYREGMALTRLTLLGTGNFNEKTAKLYSDFMLMTAHPGIGEDANLFFRNLSLGNLRGDYRFLGVAPVGLKPLIMRGLDREIQRALAGEPARVFFKLNSLTDREVIDKIAEASCAGVRVDMIIRGISCLKPGVPGKTENVHVRSIVGRFLEHARVYAFGVDSDMIYLSSADMMTRNTEHRVEIAFPVLDPTCRALVHEYMSMQLRDNVKARSLTSDGTWVPVERAEGEKPFNSQEALLERAYHNAEAATEAKPAPAPEPQPATPEVQKVQATVIEPEPAPAPQPEPQVTKPAPETSARRKKPAGETKAIERHRPGRVRMGLGLIGLGLKTLITGKTK
;
A
#
# COMPACT_ATOMS: atom_id res chain seq x y z
N MET A 1 46.65 7.32 34.20
CA MET A 1 45.81 6.95 33.03
C MET A 1 46.70 6.93 31.80
N HIS A 2 46.92 5.76 31.20
CA HIS A 2 47.77 5.63 30.01
C HIS A 2 46.95 6.08 28.78
N MET A 3 47.38 7.15 28.11
CA MET A 3 46.79 7.56 26.82
C MET A 3 47.20 6.56 25.74
N PRO A 4 46.25 6.01 24.95
CA PRO A 4 46.58 5.02 23.94
C PRO A 4 47.44 5.62 22.84
N SER A 5 48.49 4.90 22.46
CA SER A 5 49.46 5.28 21.43
C SER A 5 48.80 5.42 20.05
N LYS A 6 49.45 6.12 19.11
CA LYS A 6 48.98 6.22 17.72
C LYS A 6 48.81 4.85 17.06
N ILE A 7 49.58 3.84 17.48
CA ILE A 7 49.49 2.46 16.97
C ILE A 7 48.24 1.77 17.51
N GLU A 8 47.94 1.93 18.80
CA GLU A 8 46.72 1.40 19.42
C GLU A 8 45.46 2.05 18.85
N LYS A 9 45.49 3.37 18.58
CA LYS A 9 44.40 4.06 17.87
C LYS A 9 44.22 3.55 16.44
N LYS A 10 45.31 3.24 15.74
CA LYS A 10 45.27 2.72 14.36
C LYS A 10 44.82 1.25 14.33
N GLN A 11 45.17 0.45 15.33
CA GLN A 11 44.70 -0.93 15.51
C GLN A 11 43.24 -0.98 15.97
N ALA A 12 42.81 -0.07 16.85
CA ALA A 12 41.39 0.09 17.20
C ALA A 12 40.57 0.55 15.99
N ALA A 13 41.07 1.51 15.20
CA ALA A 13 40.45 1.93 13.95
C ALA A 13 40.44 0.82 12.88
N ALA A 14 41.44 -0.06 12.86
CA ALA A 14 41.48 -1.24 11.99
C ALA A 14 40.50 -2.33 12.44
N LYS A 15 40.32 -2.54 13.75
CA LYS A 15 39.27 -3.41 14.32
C LYS A 15 37.85 -2.86 14.11
N LEU A 16 37.71 -1.54 13.89
CA LEU A 16 36.46 -0.85 13.58
C LEU A 16 36.15 -0.74 12.07
N ARG A 17 37.08 -1.13 11.17
CA ARG A 17 36.75 -1.22 9.74
C ARG A 17 35.84 -2.43 9.55
N LYS A 18 34.54 -2.17 9.31
CA LYS A 18 33.62 -3.18 8.81
C LYS A 18 34.30 -3.90 7.62
N PRO A 19 34.25 -5.24 7.56
CA PRO A 19 34.78 -5.96 6.41
C PRO A 19 34.16 -5.40 5.12
N PRO A 20 34.88 -5.44 3.99
CA PRO A 20 34.33 -5.02 2.72
C PRO A 20 33.02 -5.76 2.44
N ARG A 21 32.00 -5.04 1.98
CA ARG A 21 30.69 -5.64 1.67
C ARG A 21 30.84 -6.65 0.54
N ASP A 22 30.21 -7.80 0.71
CA ASP A 22 30.19 -8.87 -0.28
C ASP A 22 28.97 -8.73 -1.19
N PHE A 23 29.19 -8.41 -2.46
CA PHE A 23 28.13 -8.18 -3.45
C PHE A 23 27.77 -9.44 -4.26
N SER A 24 28.43 -10.58 -4.02
CA SER A 24 28.27 -11.80 -4.81
C SER A 24 26.84 -12.35 -4.81
N TYR A 25 26.12 -12.19 -3.70
CA TYR A 25 24.73 -12.64 -3.49
C TYR A 25 23.71 -11.49 -3.48
N THR A 26 24.09 -10.31 -3.98
CA THR A 26 23.16 -9.18 -4.12
C THR A 26 23.07 -8.65 -5.55
N GLN A 27 22.00 -7.90 -5.82
CA GLN A 27 21.74 -7.29 -7.12
C GLN A 27 21.19 -5.86 -6.98
N ASN A 28 21.30 -5.09 -8.05
CA ASN A 28 20.81 -3.72 -8.09
C ASN A 28 19.27 -3.67 -7.91
N ARG A 29 18.83 -2.76 -7.06
CA ARG A 29 17.40 -2.56 -6.73
C ARG A 29 16.57 -2.21 -7.96
N GLU A 30 17.11 -1.35 -8.83
CA GLU A 30 16.34 -0.71 -9.89
C GLU A 30 16.19 -1.64 -11.09
N LEU A 31 17.24 -2.42 -11.39
CA LEU A 31 17.14 -3.53 -12.34
C LEU A 31 16.19 -4.64 -11.84
N SER A 32 16.22 -4.94 -10.54
CA SER A 32 15.28 -5.89 -9.94
C SER A 32 13.83 -5.38 -10.02
N TRP A 33 13.61 -4.07 -9.94
CA TRP A 33 12.29 -3.45 -10.17
C TRP A 33 11.84 -3.57 -11.63
N LEU A 34 12.71 -3.27 -12.61
CA LEU A 34 12.39 -3.44 -14.03
C LEU A 34 12.03 -4.91 -14.36
N ARG A 35 12.72 -5.86 -13.74
CA ARG A 35 12.40 -7.30 -13.87
C ARG A 35 11.06 -7.66 -13.24
N PHE A 36 10.65 -6.98 -12.17
CA PHE A 36 9.30 -7.13 -11.63
C PHE A 36 8.26 -6.62 -12.62
N ASP A 37 8.43 -5.42 -13.16
CA ASP A 37 7.45 -4.85 -14.07
C ASP A 37 7.38 -5.62 -15.39
N ASN A 38 8.52 -6.17 -15.84
CA ASN A 38 8.53 -7.12 -16.96
C ASN A 38 7.71 -8.39 -16.67
N ARG A 39 7.62 -8.86 -15.42
CA ARG A 39 6.70 -9.96 -15.05
C ARG A 39 5.23 -9.53 -15.11
N VAL A 40 4.92 -8.27 -14.83
CA VAL A 40 3.57 -7.72 -15.04
C VAL A 40 3.25 -7.72 -16.54
N LEU A 41 4.21 -7.31 -17.37
CA LEU A 41 4.04 -7.36 -18.82
C LEU A 41 3.90 -8.80 -19.34
N ASP A 42 4.55 -9.79 -18.71
CA ASP A 42 4.40 -11.18 -19.09
C ASP A 42 2.96 -11.71 -18.95
N GLU A 43 2.15 -11.17 -18.02
CA GLU A 43 0.72 -11.51 -17.93
C GLU A 43 -0.05 -11.08 -19.19
N ALA A 44 0.42 -10.06 -19.91
CA ALA A 44 -0.16 -9.68 -21.20
C ALA A 44 0.22 -10.66 -22.32
N PHE A 45 1.27 -11.48 -22.15
CA PHE A 45 1.66 -12.54 -23.09
C PHE A 45 0.99 -13.88 -22.77
N ASP A 46 0.54 -14.09 -21.55
CA ASP A 46 -0.13 -15.33 -21.12
C ASP A 46 -1.52 -15.47 -21.75
N GLU A 47 -1.71 -16.51 -22.57
CA GLU A 47 -2.99 -16.76 -23.25
C GLU A 47 -4.08 -17.35 -22.34
N SER A 48 -3.72 -17.77 -21.11
CA SER A 48 -4.72 -18.13 -20.09
C SER A 48 -5.41 -16.91 -19.47
N VAL A 49 -4.86 -15.72 -19.68
CA VAL A 49 -5.47 -14.45 -19.25
C VAL A 49 -6.44 -13.96 -20.35
N PRO A 50 -7.69 -13.61 -20.02
CA PRO A 50 -8.66 -13.08 -20.98
C PRO A 50 -8.12 -11.88 -21.75
N LEU A 51 -8.52 -11.75 -23.03
CA LEU A 51 -7.83 -10.87 -23.97
C LEU A 51 -7.81 -9.39 -23.55
N PHE A 52 -8.92 -8.88 -23.00
CA PHE A 52 -8.97 -7.49 -22.55
C PHE A 52 -8.24 -7.29 -21.21
N GLU A 53 -8.21 -8.30 -20.35
CA GLU A 53 -7.39 -8.27 -19.13
C GLU A 53 -5.89 -8.19 -19.47
N ARG A 54 -5.45 -8.86 -20.55
CA ARG A 54 -4.09 -8.68 -21.08
C ARG A 54 -3.81 -7.23 -21.47
N LEU A 55 -4.77 -6.53 -22.08
CA LEU A 55 -4.63 -5.09 -22.39
C LEU A 55 -4.53 -4.25 -21.10
N LYS A 56 -5.29 -4.60 -20.05
CA LYS A 56 -5.14 -3.95 -18.74
C LYS A 56 -3.73 -4.16 -18.17
N PHE A 57 -3.13 -5.35 -18.28
CA PHE A 57 -1.74 -5.58 -17.87
C PHE A 57 -0.74 -4.72 -18.65
N VAL A 58 -0.95 -4.50 -19.95
CA VAL A 58 -0.13 -3.56 -20.76
C VAL A 58 -0.25 -2.12 -20.24
N SER A 59 -1.46 -1.70 -19.84
CA SER A 59 -1.70 -0.39 -19.21
C SER A 59 -1.08 -0.29 -17.81
N ILE A 60 -1.17 -1.34 -17.00
CA ILE A 60 -0.55 -1.40 -15.65
C ILE A 60 0.97 -1.30 -15.76
N PHE A 61 1.59 -2.01 -16.70
CA PHE A 61 3.02 -1.91 -16.98
C PHE A 61 3.44 -0.46 -17.32
N GLU A 62 2.73 0.20 -18.23
CA GLU A 62 3.02 1.61 -18.57
C GLU A 62 2.90 2.53 -17.35
N SER A 63 1.81 2.41 -16.59
CA SER A 63 1.60 3.21 -15.38
C SER A 63 2.67 2.97 -14.32
N ASN A 64 3.11 1.72 -14.13
CA ASN A 64 4.18 1.38 -13.19
C ASN A 64 5.51 1.99 -13.64
N LEU A 65 5.84 1.86 -14.93
CA LEU A 65 7.07 2.38 -15.52
C LEU A 65 7.15 3.90 -15.39
N ASP A 66 6.04 4.60 -15.63
CA ASP A 66 5.95 6.04 -15.41
C ASP A 66 6.25 6.42 -13.96
N GLU A 67 5.62 5.77 -12.98
CA GLU A 67 5.91 6.05 -11.56
C GLU A 67 7.39 5.80 -11.24
N PHE A 68 7.97 4.72 -11.76
CA PHE A 68 9.39 4.42 -11.57
C PHE A 68 10.31 5.46 -12.20
N LEU A 69 10.02 5.92 -13.41
CA LEU A 69 10.79 6.98 -14.06
C LEU A 69 10.66 8.30 -13.30
N MET A 70 9.45 8.69 -12.92
CA MET A 70 9.19 9.93 -12.18
C MET A 70 9.88 9.94 -10.81
N VAL A 71 9.83 8.83 -10.08
CA VAL A 71 10.25 8.80 -8.67
C VAL A 71 11.68 8.27 -8.53
N ARG A 72 11.97 7.11 -9.10
CA ARG A 72 13.25 6.42 -8.86
C ARG A 72 14.34 6.95 -9.77
N VAL A 73 14.07 7.05 -11.06
CA VAL A 73 15.04 7.62 -12.00
C VAL A 73 15.19 9.11 -11.75
N GLY A 74 14.08 9.84 -11.53
CA GLY A 74 14.10 11.25 -11.11
C GLY A 74 15.02 11.50 -9.91
N GLY A 75 14.80 10.83 -8.77
CA GLY A 75 15.66 10.99 -7.60
C GLY A 75 17.12 10.55 -7.80
N LEU A 76 17.37 9.53 -8.63
CA LEU A 76 18.75 9.14 -8.98
C LEU A 76 19.42 10.16 -9.91
N SER A 77 18.68 10.79 -10.81
CA SER A 77 19.18 11.87 -11.66
C SER A 77 19.63 13.07 -10.85
N ASP A 78 18.87 13.47 -9.82
CA ASP A 78 19.28 14.54 -8.90
C ASP A 78 20.58 14.17 -8.16
N LEU A 79 20.69 12.93 -7.67
CA LEU A 79 21.90 12.44 -6.99
C LEU A 79 23.11 12.34 -7.93
N ALA A 80 22.88 12.14 -9.24
CA ALA A 80 23.93 12.07 -10.25
C ALA A 80 24.60 13.43 -10.52
N GLU A 81 23.92 14.54 -10.21
CA GLU A 81 24.50 15.89 -10.32
C GLU A 81 25.50 16.21 -9.19
N LEU A 82 25.49 15.42 -8.11
CA LEU A 82 26.40 15.62 -6.98
C LEU A 82 27.85 15.31 -7.38
N LYS A 83 28.78 16.22 -7.01
CA LYS A 83 30.23 16.02 -7.20
C LYS A 83 30.76 14.73 -6.56
N LYS A 84 30.12 14.28 -5.47
CA LYS A 84 30.41 13.02 -4.78
C LYS A 84 29.12 12.21 -4.73
N GLN A 85 28.93 11.36 -5.73
CA GLN A 85 27.73 10.54 -5.84
C GLN A 85 27.70 9.47 -4.75
N PRO A 86 26.53 9.20 -4.14
CA PRO A 86 26.38 8.06 -3.26
C PRO A 86 26.49 6.76 -4.07
N VAL A 87 27.02 5.72 -3.42
CA VAL A 87 27.16 4.38 -3.99
C VAL A 87 26.13 3.46 -3.34
N ASP A 88 25.39 2.72 -4.15
CA ASP A 88 24.41 1.75 -3.66
C ASP A 88 25.10 0.59 -2.91
N ASN A 89 24.55 0.24 -1.76
CA ASN A 89 25.13 -0.78 -0.89
C ASN A 89 24.75 -2.22 -1.25
N LYS A 90 24.04 -2.47 -2.36
CA LYS A 90 23.72 -3.81 -2.88
C LYS A 90 24.40 -4.10 -4.21
N SER A 91 24.70 -3.08 -5.02
CA SER A 91 25.38 -3.26 -6.31
C SER A 91 26.73 -2.56 -6.43
N ASN A 92 27.11 -1.71 -5.48
CA ASN A 92 28.30 -0.87 -5.54
C ASN A 92 28.33 0.11 -6.73
N MET A 93 27.16 0.45 -7.28
CA MET A 93 27.00 1.38 -8.39
C MET A 93 26.73 2.80 -7.86
N THR A 94 27.31 3.79 -8.50
CA THR A 94 26.98 5.21 -8.33
C THR A 94 25.57 5.52 -8.85
N ALA A 95 25.06 6.73 -8.56
CA ALA A 95 23.77 7.16 -9.07
C ALA A 95 23.74 7.20 -10.61
N SER A 96 24.78 7.75 -11.26
CA SER A 96 24.89 7.78 -12.73
C SER A 96 24.93 6.37 -13.33
N GLU A 97 25.72 5.46 -12.78
CA GLU A 97 25.80 4.08 -13.28
C GLU A 97 24.45 3.35 -13.18
N GLN A 98 23.66 3.63 -12.14
CA GLN A 98 22.31 3.06 -12.00
C GLN A 98 21.34 3.61 -13.05
N VAL A 99 21.35 4.93 -13.27
CA VAL A 99 20.55 5.55 -14.35
C VAL A 99 20.95 4.98 -15.71
N ASP A 100 22.26 4.84 -15.96
CA ASP A 100 22.77 4.29 -17.22
C ASP A 100 22.33 2.84 -17.42
N ALA A 101 22.39 2.01 -16.38
CA ALA A 101 21.93 0.62 -16.44
C ALA A 101 20.41 0.51 -16.68
N VAL A 102 19.61 1.36 -16.04
CA VAL A 102 18.16 1.42 -16.29
C VAL A 102 17.88 1.82 -17.73
N MET A 103 18.50 2.90 -18.22
CA MET A 103 18.29 3.39 -19.58
C MET A 103 18.73 2.39 -20.66
N ALA A 104 19.69 1.50 -20.35
CA ALA A 104 20.12 0.44 -21.26
C ALA A 104 19.10 -0.70 -21.40
N GLU A 105 18.30 -0.98 -20.38
CA GLU A 105 17.26 -2.05 -20.39
C GLU A 105 15.96 -1.61 -21.09
N LEU A 106 15.65 -0.31 -21.06
CA LEU A 106 14.38 0.23 -21.56
C LEU A 106 14.08 -0.11 -23.03
N PRO A 107 15.00 -0.01 -24.01
CA PRO A 107 14.68 -0.30 -25.41
C PRO A 107 14.09 -1.70 -25.63
N GLY A 108 14.62 -2.71 -24.95
CA GLY A 108 14.11 -4.09 -25.03
C GLY A 108 12.72 -4.23 -24.43
N LEU A 109 12.47 -3.58 -23.29
CA LEU A 109 11.16 -3.58 -22.63
C LEU A 109 10.11 -2.85 -23.46
N LEU A 110 10.44 -1.68 -24.02
CA LEU A 110 9.54 -0.90 -24.87
C LEU A 110 9.17 -1.65 -26.16
N THR A 111 10.14 -2.35 -26.77
CA THR A 111 9.87 -3.20 -27.94
C THR A 111 8.88 -4.32 -27.61
N ARG A 112 9.03 -4.97 -26.45
CA ARG A 112 8.09 -6.00 -25.97
C ARG A 112 6.71 -5.41 -25.71
N TRP A 113 6.65 -4.26 -25.05
CA TRP A 113 5.43 -3.53 -24.72
C TRP A 113 4.62 -3.16 -25.97
N GLU A 114 5.28 -2.60 -26.99
CA GLU A 114 4.65 -2.28 -28.27
C GLU A 114 4.14 -3.51 -29.02
N SER A 115 4.96 -4.56 -29.08
CA SER A 115 4.63 -5.79 -29.80
C SER A 115 3.36 -6.44 -29.23
N ILE A 116 3.27 -6.54 -27.90
CA ILE A 116 2.11 -7.16 -27.27
C ILE A 116 0.86 -6.28 -27.33
N PHE A 117 1.01 -4.96 -27.19
CA PHE A 117 -0.09 -4.03 -27.40
C PHE A 117 -0.71 -4.21 -28.79
N LYS A 118 0.11 -4.18 -29.84
CA LYS A 118 -0.34 -4.34 -31.24
C LYS A 118 -0.99 -5.70 -31.48
N ASN A 119 -0.45 -6.76 -30.88
CA ASN A 119 -1.05 -8.11 -30.97
C ASN A 119 -2.46 -8.14 -30.36
N ILE A 120 -2.61 -7.60 -29.14
CA ILE A 120 -3.89 -7.59 -28.42
C ILE A 120 -4.89 -6.70 -29.14
N GLU A 121 -4.50 -5.50 -29.57
CA GLU A 121 -5.34 -4.58 -30.34
C GLU A 121 -5.83 -5.23 -31.64
N GLY A 122 -4.97 -5.94 -32.36
CA GLY A 122 -5.36 -6.68 -33.56
C GLY A 122 -6.38 -7.79 -33.29
N LYS A 123 -6.24 -8.52 -32.18
CA LYS A 123 -7.21 -9.56 -31.76
C LYS A 123 -8.55 -8.95 -31.31
N LEU A 124 -8.53 -7.86 -30.56
CA LEU A 124 -9.74 -7.13 -30.14
C LEU A 124 -10.50 -6.59 -31.34
N ASN A 125 -9.78 -6.05 -32.33
CA ASN A 125 -10.36 -5.59 -33.58
C ASN A 125 -11.13 -6.70 -34.31
N ALA A 126 -10.56 -7.91 -34.38
CA ALA A 126 -11.22 -9.06 -34.99
C ALA A 126 -12.51 -9.50 -34.27
N LEU A 127 -12.64 -9.18 -32.98
CA LEU A 127 -13.81 -9.45 -32.16
C LEU A 127 -14.82 -8.28 -32.13
N GLY A 128 -14.59 -7.21 -32.88
CA GLY A 128 -15.52 -6.08 -32.96
C GLY A 128 -15.31 -5.00 -31.90
N VAL A 129 -14.16 -4.98 -31.22
CA VAL A 129 -13.73 -3.87 -30.35
C VAL A 129 -12.61 -3.12 -31.08
N HIS A 130 -12.94 -2.00 -31.71
CA HIS A 130 -12.10 -1.33 -32.69
C HIS A 130 -11.64 0.06 -32.21
N ARG A 131 -10.31 0.27 -32.16
CA ARG A 131 -9.75 1.63 -32.12
C ARG A 131 -9.46 2.11 -33.54
N ALA A 132 -10.21 3.11 -33.99
CA ALA A 132 -9.98 3.74 -35.27
C ALA A 132 -8.63 4.48 -35.28
N ARG A 133 -7.86 4.28 -36.36
CA ARG A 133 -6.60 4.99 -36.61
C ARG A 133 -6.77 5.97 -37.76
N ILE A 134 -6.02 7.07 -37.72
CA ILE A 134 -6.04 8.14 -38.72
C ILE A 134 -5.86 7.61 -40.15
N ASP A 135 -4.91 6.68 -40.32
CA ASP A 135 -4.55 6.09 -41.63
C ASP A 135 -5.61 5.10 -42.15
N SER A 136 -6.52 4.64 -41.28
CA SER A 136 -7.52 3.63 -41.60
C SER A 136 -8.96 4.13 -41.45
N LEU A 137 -9.18 5.43 -41.30
CA LEU A 137 -10.53 6.01 -41.22
C LEU A 137 -11.27 5.81 -42.54
N THR A 138 -12.46 5.21 -42.46
CA THR A 138 -13.43 5.17 -43.55
C THR A 138 -13.92 6.59 -43.91
N PRO A 139 -14.52 6.81 -45.11
CA PRO A 139 -15.08 8.11 -45.47
C PRO A 139 -16.11 8.65 -44.46
N GLU A 140 -16.94 7.78 -43.91
CA GLU A 140 -17.96 8.09 -42.92
C GLU A 140 -17.32 8.49 -41.59
N GLU A 141 -16.34 7.72 -41.10
CA GLU A 141 -15.60 8.03 -39.89
C GLU A 141 -14.79 9.33 -40.03
N ARG A 142 -14.16 9.57 -41.17
CA ARG A 142 -13.43 10.82 -41.45
C ARG A 142 -14.36 12.03 -41.41
N THR A 143 -15.58 11.88 -41.95
CA THR A 143 -16.62 12.91 -41.90
C THR A 143 -17.06 13.16 -40.46
N PHE A 144 -17.27 12.09 -39.67
CA PHE A 144 -17.60 12.20 -38.25
C PHE A 144 -16.49 12.91 -37.47
N VAL A 145 -15.24 12.47 -37.61
CA VAL A 145 -14.06 13.04 -36.94
C VAL A 145 -13.91 14.52 -37.27
N THR A 146 -14.06 14.92 -38.54
CA THR A 146 -13.93 16.32 -38.96
C THR A 146 -15.03 17.19 -38.37
N ARG A 147 -16.29 16.71 -38.36
CA ARG A 147 -17.41 17.42 -37.74
C ARG A 147 -17.26 17.55 -36.23
N TYR A 148 -16.86 16.46 -35.58
CA TYR A 148 -16.61 16.44 -34.14
C TYR A 148 -15.49 17.42 -33.77
N PHE A 149 -14.40 17.42 -34.53
CA PHE A 149 -13.30 18.36 -34.36
C PHE A 149 -13.78 19.81 -34.49
N GLN A 150 -14.47 20.17 -35.58
CA GLN A 150 -14.92 21.55 -35.81
C GLN A 150 -15.92 22.05 -34.76
N ALA A 151 -16.88 21.19 -34.37
CA ALA A 151 -17.95 21.59 -33.47
C ALA A 151 -17.54 21.62 -31.99
N TYR A 152 -16.69 20.67 -31.56
CA TYR A 152 -16.41 20.46 -30.14
C TYR A 152 -14.95 20.70 -29.77
N VAL A 153 -13.98 20.25 -30.58
CA VAL A 153 -12.56 20.25 -30.20
C VAL A 153 -11.84 21.55 -30.56
N SER A 154 -12.00 22.02 -31.80
CA SER A 154 -11.36 23.24 -32.32
C SER A 154 -11.61 24.49 -31.48
N PRO A 155 -12.81 24.72 -30.89
CA PRO A 155 -13.03 25.87 -30.02
C PRO A 155 -12.31 25.82 -28.66
N VAL A 156 -11.83 24.64 -28.25
CA VAL A 156 -11.23 24.40 -26.93
C VAL A 156 -9.71 24.35 -26.99
N ILE A 157 -9.13 23.83 -28.08
CA ILE A 157 -7.68 23.75 -28.23
C ILE A 157 -7.06 25.14 -28.45
N SER A 158 -5.82 25.31 -27.99
CA SER A 158 -5.05 26.54 -28.18
C SER A 158 -3.70 26.21 -28.82
N PRO A 159 -3.58 26.31 -30.16
CA PRO A 159 -2.33 26.10 -30.87
C PRO A 159 -1.29 27.18 -30.54
N LEU A 160 -0.05 26.76 -30.30
CA LEU A 160 1.08 27.63 -29.97
C LEU A 160 2.14 27.54 -31.04
N VAL A 161 2.60 28.68 -31.55
CA VAL A 161 3.77 28.79 -32.42
C VAL A 161 4.93 29.28 -31.58
N ILE A 162 6.02 28.50 -31.55
CA ILE A 162 7.21 28.77 -30.77
C ILE A 162 8.23 29.48 -31.66
N ASP A 163 8.61 30.68 -31.22
CA ASP A 163 9.50 31.60 -31.92
C ASP A 163 10.31 32.43 -30.89
N PRO A 164 11.25 33.31 -31.28
CA PRO A 164 12.02 34.12 -30.33
C PRO A 164 11.19 35.03 -29.40
N ARG A 165 9.96 35.39 -29.77
CA ARG A 165 9.01 36.19 -28.98
C ARG A 165 8.06 35.31 -28.16
N HIS A 166 7.82 34.09 -28.59
CA HIS A 166 7.00 33.07 -27.93
C HIS A 166 7.87 31.87 -27.52
N PRO A 167 8.55 31.94 -26.36
CA PRO A 167 9.51 30.91 -25.96
C PRO A 167 8.83 29.57 -25.70
N PHE A 168 9.63 28.49 -25.78
CA PHE A 168 9.18 27.13 -25.51
C PHE A 168 8.50 27.03 -24.13
N PRO A 169 7.25 26.54 -24.05
CA PRO A 169 6.49 26.53 -22.81
C PRO A 169 6.98 25.43 -21.86
N ASN A 170 6.68 25.59 -20.58
CA ASN A 170 6.90 24.52 -19.61
C ASN A 170 5.84 23.42 -19.78
N LEU A 171 6.18 22.34 -20.49
CA LEU A 171 5.29 21.21 -20.71
C LEU A 171 4.92 20.52 -19.38
N ARG A 172 3.61 20.32 -19.14
CA ARG A 172 3.09 19.70 -17.92
C ARG A 172 3.51 18.23 -17.84
N ASN A 173 3.80 17.76 -16.63
CA ASN A 173 4.17 16.36 -16.39
C ASN A 173 3.05 15.41 -16.84
N GLY A 174 3.39 14.41 -17.65
CA GLY A 174 2.48 13.37 -18.11
C GLY A 174 1.43 13.81 -19.13
N ALA A 175 1.30 15.12 -19.40
CA ALA A 175 0.35 15.64 -20.39
C ALA A 175 0.82 15.33 -21.82
N LEU A 176 -0.17 15.13 -22.69
CA LEU A 176 0.04 14.87 -24.10
C LEU A 176 0.04 16.17 -24.90
N TYR A 177 1.00 16.29 -25.81
CA TYR A 177 1.09 17.42 -26.73
C TYR A 177 1.30 16.91 -28.15
N LEU A 178 0.60 17.49 -29.13
CA LEU A 178 1.00 17.35 -30.52
C LEU A 178 2.07 18.38 -30.83
N ALA A 179 3.13 17.94 -31.50
CA ALA A 179 4.24 18.75 -31.93
C ALA A 179 4.46 18.60 -33.44
N CYS A 180 4.81 19.71 -34.10
CA CYS A 180 5.14 19.73 -35.52
C CYS A 180 6.13 20.86 -35.83
N GLY A 181 7.03 20.66 -36.78
CA GLY A 181 7.71 21.71 -37.49
C GLY A 181 6.72 22.46 -38.37
N LEU A 182 6.85 23.78 -38.43
CA LEU A 182 6.01 24.67 -39.23
C LEU A 182 6.86 25.33 -40.32
N ASP A 183 6.29 25.42 -41.52
CA ASP A 183 6.85 26.20 -42.61
C ASP A 183 6.78 27.70 -42.25
N GLY A 184 7.92 28.39 -42.25
CA GLY A 184 7.99 29.81 -41.96
C GLY A 184 7.49 30.62 -43.16
N VAL A 185 6.57 31.55 -42.95
CA VAL A 185 6.16 32.52 -43.99
C VAL A 185 7.29 33.55 -44.29
N THR A 186 8.29 33.62 -43.41
CA THR A 186 9.48 34.46 -43.47
C THR A 186 10.73 33.58 -43.32
N ASP A 187 11.88 33.97 -43.88
CA ASP A 187 13.19 33.28 -43.93
C ASP A 187 13.81 32.87 -42.55
N GLU A 188 13.03 32.76 -41.48
CA GLU A 188 13.45 32.22 -40.19
C GLU A 188 13.49 30.69 -40.23
N GLU A 189 14.55 30.11 -39.66
CA GLU A 189 14.72 28.66 -39.54
C GLU A 189 13.50 28.01 -38.84
N SER A 190 13.03 26.88 -39.39
CA SER A 190 11.92 26.02 -38.93
C SER A 190 11.28 26.39 -37.57
N LEU A 191 10.05 26.93 -37.62
CA LEU A 191 9.23 27.21 -36.42
C LEU A 191 8.69 25.91 -35.81
N LEU A 192 8.35 25.92 -34.52
CA LEU A 192 7.75 24.76 -33.84
C LEU A 192 6.30 25.06 -33.45
N GLY A 193 5.38 24.21 -33.85
CA GLY A 193 3.98 24.20 -33.42
C GLY A 193 3.74 23.21 -32.27
N LEU A 194 2.93 23.62 -31.29
CA LEU A 194 2.50 22.79 -30.17
C LEU A 194 0.99 22.91 -29.93
N ILE A 195 0.31 21.80 -29.68
CA ILE A 195 -1.08 21.76 -29.22
C ILE A 195 -1.18 20.82 -28.02
N GLU A 196 -1.63 21.34 -26.89
CA GLU A 196 -1.91 20.51 -25.72
C GLU A 196 -3.24 19.77 -25.86
N ILE A 197 -3.26 18.47 -25.55
CA ILE A 197 -4.51 17.70 -25.51
C ILE A 197 -5.32 18.11 -24.26
N PRO A 198 -6.55 18.66 -24.41
CA PRO A 198 -7.29 19.19 -23.27
C PRO A 198 -7.77 18.11 -22.29
N ALA A 199 -7.34 18.19 -21.03
CA ALA A 199 -7.77 17.28 -19.96
C ALA A 199 -9.24 17.47 -19.53
N SER A 200 -9.88 18.58 -19.93
CA SER A 200 -11.30 18.85 -19.68
C SER A 200 -12.25 18.04 -20.57
N MET A 201 -11.72 17.33 -21.56
CA MET A 201 -12.49 16.57 -22.54
C MET A 201 -12.32 15.07 -22.34
N ASN A 202 -13.34 14.31 -22.73
CA ASN A 202 -13.23 12.85 -22.78
C ASN A 202 -12.17 12.47 -23.82
N ARG A 203 -11.12 11.79 -23.37
CA ARG A 203 -10.03 11.33 -24.24
C ARG A 203 -10.48 10.24 -25.22
N VAL A 204 -11.47 9.43 -24.84
CA VAL A 204 -12.09 8.43 -25.72
C VAL A 204 -13.32 9.04 -26.37
N VAL A 205 -13.31 9.11 -27.71
CA VAL A 205 -14.43 9.58 -28.52
C VAL A 205 -15.09 8.37 -29.18
N GLU A 206 -16.34 8.09 -28.81
CA GLU A 206 -17.11 7.00 -29.41
C GLU A 206 -17.46 7.34 -30.86
N ILE A 207 -17.29 6.36 -31.75
CA ILE A 207 -17.64 6.47 -33.17
C ILE A 207 -18.89 5.61 -33.42
N PRO A 208 -19.83 6.07 -34.26
CA PRO A 208 -20.94 5.24 -34.72
C PRO A 208 -20.46 3.89 -35.24
N SER A 209 -20.97 2.80 -34.68
CA SER A 209 -20.55 1.43 -34.99
C SER A 209 -21.75 0.49 -35.11
N PRO A 210 -21.63 -0.61 -35.89
CA PRO A 210 -22.68 -1.62 -36.00
C PRO A 210 -23.12 -2.20 -34.64
N THR A 211 -24.37 -2.65 -34.54
CA THR A 211 -24.88 -3.32 -33.34
C THR A 211 -24.00 -4.52 -32.97
N GLY A 212 -23.63 -4.62 -31.69
CA GLY A 212 -22.73 -5.67 -31.21
C GLY A 212 -21.24 -5.37 -31.42
N THR A 213 -20.88 -4.18 -31.88
CA THR A 213 -19.47 -3.74 -31.95
C THR A 213 -19.27 -2.46 -31.14
N TYR A 214 -18.02 -2.14 -30.85
CA TYR A 214 -17.64 -0.90 -30.19
C TYR A 214 -16.46 -0.27 -30.91
N SER A 215 -16.69 0.88 -31.56
CA SER A 215 -15.65 1.67 -32.22
C SER A 215 -15.39 2.97 -31.49
N TYR A 216 -14.12 3.32 -31.35
CA TYR A 216 -13.70 4.59 -30.73
C TYR A 216 -12.42 5.13 -31.37
N ILE A 217 -12.17 6.43 -31.19
CA ILE A 217 -10.93 7.10 -31.55
C ILE A 217 -10.44 7.91 -30.35
N LEU A 218 -9.12 8.06 -30.22
CA LEU A 218 -8.54 8.89 -29.17
C LEU A 218 -8.55 10.37 -29.58
N LEU A 219 -8.72 11.27 -28.60
CA LEU A 219 -8.82 12.71 -28.84
C LEU A 219 -7.56 13.27 -29.52
N GLU A 220 -6.39 12.77 -29.16
CA GLU A 220 -5.14 13.09 -29.85
C GLU A 220 -5.17 12.72 -31.33
N ASP A 221 -5.77 11.59 -31.69
CA ASP A 221 -5.88 11.14 -33.09
C ASP A 221 -6.88 11.99 -33.87
N VAL A 222 -7.97 12.45 -33.22
CA VAL A 222 -8.92 13.41 -33.80
C VAL A 222 -8.23 14.73 -34.15
N ILE A 223 -7.45 15.29 -33.23
CA ILE A 223 -6.74 16.56 -33.48
C ILE A 223 -5.65 16.34 -34.55
N LEU A 224 -4.93 15.22 -34.49
CA LEU A 224 -3.87 14.90 -35.44
C LEU A 224 -4.42 14.71 -36.88
N ALA A 225 -5.63 14.16 -37.04
CA ALA A 225 -6.32 14.04 -38.32
C ALA A 225 -6.72 15.40 -38.93
N CYS A 226 -6.88 16.44 -38.11
CA CYS A 226 -7.26 17.79 -38.50
C CYS A 226 -6.12 18.82 -38.33
N LEU A 227 -4.88 18.37 -38.10
CA LEU A 227 -3.74 19.22 -37.73
C LEU A 227 -3.47 20.37 -38.71
N ASP A 228 -3.67 20.11 -40.01
CA ASP A 228 -3.42 21.08 -41.08
C ASP A 228 -4.31 22.32 -40.98
N SER A 229 -5.42 22.24 -40.23
CA SER A 229 -6.34 23.37 -39.98
C SER A 229 -6.08 24.11 -38.67
N CYS A 230 -5.14 23.64 -37.84
CA CYS A 230 -4.94 24.16 -36.49
C CYS A 230 -4.06 25.42 -36.44
N PHE A 231 -3.12 25.62 -37.38
CA PHE A 231 -2.10 26.67 -37.28
C PHE A 231 -2.30 27.86 -38.24
N GLY A 232 -3.54 28.11 -38.69
CA GLY A 232 -3.85 29.24 -39.56
C GLY A 232 -3.08 29.19 -40.88
N SER A 233 -2.21 30.17 -41.13
CA SER A 233 -1.38 30.25 -42.35
C SER A 233 -0.14 29.37 -42.33
N TYR A 234 0.26 28.85 -41.16
CA TYR A 234 1.45 28.00 -41.05
C TYR A 234 1.11 26.57 -41.45
N LYS A 235 1.95 25.97 -42.29
CA LYS A 235 1.78 24.59 -42.74
C LYS A 235 2.61 23.64 -41.87
N PRO A 236 2.01 22.62 -41.22
CA PRO A 236 2.75 21.55 -40.56
C PRO A 236 3.58 20.74 -41.57
N LEU A 237 4.87 20.56 -41.28
CA LEU A 237 5.83 19.81 -42.10
C LEU A 237 5.99 18.36 -41.64
N ASP A 238 6.00 18.16 -40.33
CA ASP A 238 6.05 16.85 -39.66
C ASP A 238 4.98 16.80 -38.56
N ARG A 239 4.80 15.66 -37.90
CA ARG A 239 3.82 15.53 -36.81
C ARG A 239 4.13 14.36 -35.88
N ALA A 240 4.11 14.62 -34.58
CA ALA A 240 4.16 13.59 -33.56
C ALA A 240 3.38 14.00 -32.31
N LEU A 241 2.88 12.99 -31.60
CA LEU A 241 2.51 13.13 -30.21
C LEU A 241 3.78 13.07 -29.35
N ILE A 242 3.89 13.94 -28.36
CA ILE A 242 4.97 13.95 -27.38
C ILE A 242 4.38 13.94 -25.97
N ARG A 243 5.12 13.31 -25.05
CA ARG A 243 4.79 13.27 -23.63
C ARG A 243 6.07 13.39 -22.81
N VAL A 244 6.07 14.29 -21.83
CA VAL A 244 7.21 14.49 -20.93
C VAL A 244 6.91 13.89 -19.57
N THR A 245 7.80 13.01 -19.12
CA THR A 245 7.80 12.49 -17.75
C THR A 245 8.84 13.26 -16.94
N ARG A 246 8.42 13.90 -15.87
CA ARG A 246 9.23 14.74 -14.97
C ARG A 246 9.45 14.06 -13.63
N ASN A 247 10.52 14.46 -12.95
CA ASN A 247 10.78 14.03 -11.59
C ASN A 247 9.58 14.39 -10.69
N ALA A 248 9.22 13.49 -9.77
CA ALA A 248 8.17 13.69 -8.78
C ALA A 248 8.68 13.53 -7.34
N ASP A 249 9.96 13.19 -7.16
CA ASP A 249 10.60 13.00 -5.87
C ASP A 249 10.96 14.37 -5.29
N ILE A 250 10.10 14.87 -4.39
CA ILE A 250 10.39 16.00 -3.52
C ILE A 250 10.38 15.48 -2.09
N ASP A 251 11.40 15.84 -1.32
CA ASP A 251 11.42 15.65 0.13
C ASP A 251 10.74 16.85 0.81
N PRO A 252 9.54 16.69 1.39
CA PRO A 252 8.82 17.76 2.09
C PRO A 252 9.56 18.31 3.30
N ASP A 253 10.36 17.47 3.96
CA ASP A 253 10.96 17.78 5.26
C ASP A 253 12.29 18.54 5.09
N GLY A 254 12.94 18.43 3.92
CA GLY A 254 14.18 19.13 3.60
C GLY A 254 14.05 20.64 3.32
N GLU A 255 12.83 21.13 3.04
CA GLU A 255 12.60 22.56 2.74
C GLU A 255 12.36 23.42 3.99
N GLY A 256 12.21 22.80 5.17
CA GLY A 256 11.81 23.48 6.40
C GLY A 256 10.33 23.92 6.37
N VAL A 257 9.66 23.86 7.53
CA VAL A 257 8.34 24.45 7.70
C VAL A 257 8.55 25.89 8.19
N GLU A 258 8.00 26.88 7.49
CA GLU A 258 8.04 28.28 7.95
C GLU A 258 7.34 28.38 9.32
N GLU A 259 7.86 29.17 10.26
CA GLU A 259 7.41 29.20 11.67
C GLU A 259 5.91 29.52 11.86
N GLU A 260 5.26 30.10 10.85
CA GLU A 260 3.84 30.50 10.85
C GLU A 260 2.95 29.61 9.96
N GLU A 261 3.50 28.60 9.26
CA GLU A 261 2.77 27.77 8.30
C GLU A 261 2.27 26.45 8.94
N ASP A 262 0.96 26.20 8.87
CA ASP A 262 0.40 24.86 9.18
C ASP A 262 0.93 23.83 8.17
N TYR A 263 1.27 22.63 8.64
CA TYR A 263 1.82 21.55 7.83
C TYR A 263 0.96 21.23 6.58
N ARG A 264 -0.36 21.39 6.66
CA ARG A 264 -1.25 21.27 5.48
C ARG A 264 -0.95 22.30 4.39
N GLN A 265 -0.72 23.56 4.77
CA GLN A 265 -0.40 24.64 3.83
C GLN A 265 0.97 24.39 3.18
N HIS A 266 1.95 23.95 3.97
CA HIS A 266 3.27 23.52 3.48
C HIS A 266 3.15 22.42 2.43
N MET A 267 2.34 21.38 2.71
CA MET A 267 2.08 20.30 1.75
C MET A 267 1.43 20.79 0.45
N LYS A 268 0.44 21.70 0.51
CA LYS A 268 -0.17 22.31 -0.70
C LYS A 268 0.86 23.07 -1.54
N ARG A 269 1.81 23.75 -0.91
CA ARG A 269 2.90 24.49 -1.57
C ARG A 269 3.86 23.53 -2.30
N ILE A 270 4.28 22.46 -1.63
CA ILE A 270 5.17 21.43 -2.20
C ILE A 270 4.53 20.74 -3.42
N LEU A 271 3.23 20.42 -3.35
CA LEU A 271 2.51 19.80 -4.47
C LEU A 271 2.56 20.68 -5.75
N LYS A 272 2.51 22.01 -5.61
CA LYS A 272 2.65 22.93 -6.74
C LYS A 272 4.07 22.94 -7.33
N LYS A 273 5.11 22.81 -6.48
CA LYS A 273 6.51 22.70 -6.95
C LYS A 273 6.76 21.41 -7.73
N ARG A 274 6.14 20.30 -7.34
CA ARG A 274 6.27 18.98 -8.01
C ARG A 274 5.95 19.04 -9.50
N LEU A 275 4.99 19.88 -9.90
CA LEU A 275 4.60 20.04 -11.30
C LEU A 275 5.69 20.64 -12.20
N ARG A 276 6.77 21.19 -11.62
CA ARG A 276 7.81 21.94 -12.34
C ARG A 276 9.21 21.34 -12.21
N LEU A 277 9.33 20.14 -11.65
CA LEU A 277 10.63 19.47 -11.53
C LEU A 277 11.23 19.10 -12.90
N GLN A 278 12.52 18.77 -12.86
CA GLN A 278 13.37 18.38 -13.98
C GLN A 278 12.70 17.31 -14.87
N PRO A 279 12.69 17.46 -16.21
CA PRO A 279 12.35 16.39 -17.14
C PRO A 279 13.28 15.18 -16.97
N VAL A 280 12.73 13.97 -17.06
CA VAL A 280 13.50 12.71 -16.98
C VAL A 280 13.50 12.00 -18.33
N VAL A 281 12.35 11.95 -18.99
CA VAL A 281 12.13 11.25 -20.25
C VAL A 281 11.19 12.04 -21.17
N LEU A 282 11.44 11.96 -22.48
CA LEU A 282 10.55 12.41 -23.54
C LEU A 282 10.12 11.19 -24.37
N ALA A 283 8.84 10.84 -24.33
CA ALA A 283 8.25 9.85 -25.22
C ALA A 283 7.67 10.54 -26.46
N VAL A 284 7.84 9.91 -27.63
CA VAL A 284 7.41 10.43 -28.93
C VAL A 284 6.69 9.33 -29.69
N SER A 285 5.50 9.61 -30.22
CA SER A 285 4.76 8.73 -31.12
C SER A 285 4.47 9.43 -32.43
N GLY A 286 4.82 8.79 -33.55
CA GLY A 286 4.88 9.42 -34.87
C GLY A 286 6.31 9.82 -35.25
N SER A 287 6.44 10.76 -36.20
CA SER A 287 7.74 11.13 -36.76
C SER A 287 7.92 12.65 -36.77
N LEU A 288 9.01 13.09 -36.14
CA LEU A 288 9.50 14.46 -36.22
C LEU A 288 10.82 14.47 -36.98
N GLU A 289 11.05 15.52 -37.76
CA GLU A 289 12.36 15.76 -38.33
C GLU A 289 13.42 15.92 -37.23
N LYS A 290 14.66 15.55 -37.56
CA LYS A 290 15.79 15.59 -36.62
C LYS A 290 16.00 16.99 -36.03
N ALA A 291 15.69 18.05 -36.79
CA ALA A 291 15.78 19.44 -36.33
C ALA A 291 14.71 19.72 -35.26
N THR A 292 13.44 19.47 -35.57
CA THR A 292 12.28 19.63 -34.66
C THR A 292 12.49 18.89 -33.34
N LEU A 293 12.84 17.60 -33.40
CA LEU A 293 13.08 16.79 -32.20
C LEU A 293 14.28 17.31 -31.39
N LYS A 294 15.35 17.76 -32.06
CA LYS A 294 16.53 18.34 -31.40
C LYS A 294 16.17 19.63 -30.66
N THR A 295 15.30 20.46 -31.20
CA THR A 295 14.81 21.69 -30.56
C THR A 295 14.04 21.36 -29.29
N ILE A 296 13.04 20.47 -29.36
CA ILE A 296 12.24 20.04 -28.19
C ILE A 296 13.16 19.42 -27.11
N ARG A 297 14.03 18.47 -27.50
CA ARG A 297 14.95 17.82 -26.56
C ARG A 297 15.89 18.81 -25.88
N LYS A 298 16.43 19.80 -26.61
CA LYS A 298 17.30 20.83 -26.04
C LYS A 298 16.55 21.74 -25.08
N ALA A 299 15.33 22.14 -25.42
CA ALA A 299 14.49 22.96 -24.54
C ALA A 299 14.14 22.24 -23.22
N LEU A 300 14.05 20.91 -23.26
CA LEU A 300 13.85 20.06 -22.07
C LEU A 300 15.16 19.67 -21.37
N GLU A 301 16.33 20.08 -21.87
CA GLU A 301 17.66 19.75 -21.34
C GLU A 301 17.94 18.23 -21.23
N LEU A 302 17.27 17.41 -22.05
CA LEU A 302 17.36 15.95 -21.96
C LEU A 302 18.53 15.38 -22.79
N PRO A 303 19.26 14.37 -22.29
CA PRO A 303 20.21 13.62 -23.10
C PRO A 303 19.48 12.79 -24.17
N ARG A 304 20.18 12.42 -25.25
CA ARG A 304 19.56 11.65 -26.36
C ARG A 304 18.96 10.31 -25.92
N ARG A 305 19.58 9.64 -24.95
CA ARG A 305 19.13 8.35 -24.40
C ARG A 305 17.81 8.43 -23.61
N SER A 306 17.40 9.63 -23.19
CA SER A 306 16.14 9.88 -22.48
C SER A 306 14.98 10.16 -23.43
N VAL A 307 15.18 9.98 -24.74
CA VAL A 307 14.13 10.13 -25.75
C VAL A 307 13.75 8.74 -26.24
N PHE A 308 12.47 8.38 -26.06
CA PHE A 308 11.92 7.11 -26.53
C PHE A 308 10.92 7.35 -27.64
N THR A 309 11.00 6.54 -28.68
CA THR A 309 10.03 6.53 -29.78
C THR A 309 9.18 5.30 -29.67
N CYS A 310 7.86 5.44 -29.84
CA CYS A 310 6.94 4.31 -29.82
C CYS A 310 5.79 4.48 -30.80
N ASP A 311 5.32 3.36 -31.34
CA ASP A 311 4.27 3.33 -32.36
C ASP A 311 2.95 2.78 -31.80
N ILE A 312 2.63 3.22 -30.58
CA ILE A 312 1.37 2.97 -29.85
C ILE A 312 1.01 4.24 -29.05
N PRO A 313 -0.21 4.37 -28.48
CA PRO A 313 -0.56 5.53 -27.67
C PRO A 313 0.40 5.75 -26.49
N LEU A 314 0.85 6.99 -26.28
CA LEU A 314 1.86 7.36 -25.27
C LEU A 314 1.38 7.24 -23.81
N ASN A 315 0.09 7.01 -23.62
CA ASN A 315 -0.51 6.80 -22.31
C ASN A 315 -1.72 5.89 -22.45
N LEU A 316 -1.83 4.87 -21.60
CA LEU A 316 -2.83 3.82 -21.71
C LEU A 316 -3.89 3.87 -20.61
N ASP A 317 -4.04 5.00 -19.91
CA ASP A 317 -5.02 5.17 -18.83
C ASP A 317 -6.48 4.95 -19.30
N TYR A 318 -6.75 5.25 -20.57
CA TYR A 318 -8.06 5.14 -21.20
C TYR A 318 -8.58 3.69 -21.25
N VAL A 319 -7.69 2.69 -21.18
CA VAL A 319 -8.03 1.27 -21.28
C VAL A 319 -9.06 0.87 -20.22
N PHE A 320 -8.91 1.33 -18.98
CA PHE A 320 -9.89 1.03 -17.93
C PHE A 320 -11.25 1.69 -18.19
N GLY A 321 -11.25 2.86 -18.84
CA GLY A 321 -12.47 3.61 -19.16
C GLY A 321 -13.35 2.93 -20.22
N ILE A 322 -12.76 2.09 -21.08
CA ILE A 322 -13.51 1.40 -22.15
C ILE A 322 -14.04 0.02 -21.75
N GLU A 323 -13.65 -0.51 -20.57
CA GLU A 323 -14.13 -1.83 -20.10
C GLU A 323 -15.66 -1.91 -20.02
N GLY A 324 -16.31 -0.84 -19.57
CA GLY A 324 -17.77 -0.75 -19.46
C GLY A 324 -18.49 -0.61 -20.81
N LYS A 325 -17.74 -0.43 -21.90
CA LYS A 325 -18.25 -0.26 -23.27
C LYS A 325 -18.11 -1.53 -24.12
N ILE A 326 -17.43 -2.55 -23.60
CA ILE A 326 -17.31 -3.85 -24.25
C ILE A 326 -18.72 -4.45 -24.43
N PRO A 327 -19.10 -4.88 -25.66
CA PRO A 327 -20.38 -5.52 -25.92
C PRO A 327 -20.65 -6.71 -25.00
N GLU A 328 -21.88 -6.82 -24.50
CA GLU A 328 -22.25 -7.82 -23.47
C GLU A 328 -21.88 -9.26 -23.85
N HIS A 329 -22.15 -9.65 -25.11
CA HIS A 329 -21.86 -10.99 -25.61
C HIS A 329 -20.36 -11.34 -25.66
N LEU A 330 -19.45 -10.37 -25.57
CA LEU A 330 -18.00 -10.58 -25.56
C LEU A 330 -17.41 -10.58 -24.15
N ARG A 331 -18.15 -10.14 -23.13
CA ARG A 331 -17.59 -9.92 -21.78
C ARG A 331 -17.01 -11.20 -21.17
N ASN A 332 -17.66 -12.35 -21.37
CA ASN A 332 -17.19 -13.63 -20.83
C ASN A 332 -15.90 -14.13 -21.50
N GLU A 333 -15.64 -13.74 -22.75
CA GLU A 333 -14.42 -14.10 -23.48
C GLU A 333 -13.28 -13.11 -23.20
N LEU A 334 -13.61 -11.83 -23.04
CA LEU A 334 -12.62 -10.76 -22.95
C LEU A 334 -12.19 -10.45 -21.52
N LEU A 335 -13.02 -10.71 -20.51
CA LEU A 335 -12.80 -10.31 -19.13
C LEU A 335 -12.68 -11.51 -18.20
N PHE A 336 -12.06 -11.31 -17.04
CA PHE A 336 -12.17 -12.31 -15.98
C PHE A 336 -13.63 -12.47 -15.55
N THR A 337 -14.02 -13.69 -15.20
CA THR A 337 -15.32 -13.95 -14.56
C THR A 337 -15.48 -13.00 -13.37
N PRO A 338 -16.55 -12.18 -13.34
CA PRO A 338 -16.77 -11.25 -12.24
C PRO A 338 -16.74 -11.96 -10.89
N PHE A 339 -16.07 -11.34 -9.94
CA PHE A 339 -15.92 -11.86 -8.59
C PHE A 339 -16.56 -10.90 -7.59
N LYS A 340 -17.31 -11.44 -6.64
CA LYS A 340 -17.83 -10.70 -5.49
C LYS A 340 -17.14 -11.22 -4.22
N PRO A 341 -16.58 -10.34 -3.37
CA PRO A 341 -16.08 -10.73 -2.06
C PRO A 341 -17.15 -11.45 -1.22
N GLN A 342 -16.78 -12.57 -0.62
CA GLN A 342 -17.68 -13.44 0.13
C GLN A 342 -17.77 -13.03 1.61
N PRO A 343 -18.89 -13.30 2.30
CA PRO A 343 -18.93 -13.13 3.75
C PRO A 343 -17.94 -14.09 4.42
N ASN A 344 -17.29 -13.64 5.50
CA ASN A 344 -16.43 -14.52 6.30
C ASN A 344 -17.31 -15.51 7.08
N PRO A 345 -17.11 -16.84 6.96
CA PRO A 345 -18.00 -17.85 7.55
C PRO A 345 -17.93 -17.88 9.09
N THR A 346 -16.89 -17.30 9.69
CA THR A 346 -16.70 -17.28 11.15
C THR A 346 -17.33 -16.06 11.82
N ILE A 347 -17.95 -15.17 11.06
CA ILE A 347 -18.59 -13.94 11.54
C ILE A 347 -20.08 -13.96 11.17
N ASP A 348 -20.92 -13.97 12.19
CA ASP A 348 -22.36 -13.81 12.02
C ASP A 348 -22.73 -12.33 12.06
N MET A 349 -23.00 -11.75 10.90
CA MET A 349 -23.38 -10.33 10.76
C MET A 349 -24.72 -9.98 11.40
N ALA A 350 -25.51 -10.95 11.86
CA ALA A 350 -26.76 -10.72 12.59
C ALA A 350 -26.55 -10.47 14.10
N ARG A 351 -25.33 -10.68 14.60
CA ARG A 351 -24.95 -10.48 16.01
C ARG A 351 -23.89 -9.40 16.11
N SER A 352 -23.71 -8.83 17.31
CA SER A 352 -22.62 -7.90 17.60
C SER A 352 -21.29 -8.48 17.15
N ILE A 353 -20.52 -7.70 16.37
CA ILE A 353 -19.20 -8.14 15.92
C ILE A 353 -18.22 -8.01 17.09
N ARG A 354 -18.41 -7.00 17.95
CA ARG A 354 -17.65 -6.84 19.19
C ARG A 354 -17.69 -8.11 20.04
N GLU A 355 -18.88 -8.64 20.34
CA GLU A 355 -19.03 -9.85 21.16
C GLU A 355 -18.29 -11.05 20.56
N GLN A 356 -18.32 -11.19 19.23
CA GLN A 356 -17.65 -12.28 18.54
C GLN A 356 -16.12 -12.17 18.60
N VAL A 357 -15.57 -10.95 18.51
CA VAL A 357 -14.13 -10.69 18.67
C VAL A 357 -13.67 -10.88 20.12
N LEU A 358 -14.53 -10.59 21.10
CA LEU A 358 -14.25 -10.87 22.52
C LEU A 358 -14.14 -12.37 22.82
N GLN A 359 -14.86 -13.21 22.07
CA GLN A 359 -14.83 -14.67 22.23
C GLN A 359 -13.58 -15.28 21.59
N HIS A 360 -13.30 -14.93 20.33
CA HIS A 360 -12.18 -15.44 19.56
C HIS A 360 -11.69 -14.40 18.55
N ASP A 361 -10.39 -14.39 18.27
CA ASP A 361 -9.84 -13.54 17.21
C ASP A 361 -10.49 -13.86 15.86
N LYS A 362 -10.63 -12.83 15.02
CA LYS A 362 -11.16 -12.97 13.66
C LYS A 362 -10.12 -12.50 12.65
N LEU A 363 -9.98 -13.24 11.56
CA LEU A 363 -9.07 -12.92 10.47
C LEU A 363 -9.87 -12.80 9.17
N LEU A 364 -9.91 -11.60 8.60
CA LEU A 364 -10.47 -11.38 7.26
C LEU A 364 -9.35 -11.48 6.22
N PHE A 365 -9.69 -12.02 5.05
CA PHE A 365 -8.74 -12.14 3.95
C PHE A 365 -9.24 -11.50 2.65
N TYR A 366 -8.68 -10.33 2.33
CA TYR A 366 -8.96 -9.60 1.11
C TYR A 366 -8.14 -10.15 -0.06
N PRO A 367 -8.62 -10.05 -1.32
CA PRO A 367 -9.93 -9.55 -1.72
C PRO A 367 -11.05 -10.59 -1.63
N TYR A 368 -10.72 -11.82 -1.23
CA TYR A 368 -11.60 -12.98 -1.23
C TYR A 368 -12.83 -12.79 -0.34
N GLU A 369 -12.65 -12.16 0.81
CA GLU A 369 -13.70 -11.86 1.78
C GLU A 369 -14.06 -10.38 1.81
N ALA A 370 -15.30 -10.07 2.21
CA ALA A 370 -15.80 -8.71 2.27
C ALA A 370 -15.18 -7.90 3.42
N MET A 371 -14.97 -6.60 3.21
CA MET A 371 -14.48 -5.65 4.22
C MET A 371 -15.57 -5.21 5.21
N ASN A 372 -16.84 -5.53 4.94
CA ASN A 372 -17.99 -5.13 5.75
C ASN A 372 -17.84 -5.42 7.25
N PRO A 373 -17.34 -6.59 7.71
CA PRO A 373 -17.21 -6.83 9.15
C PRO A 373 -16.32 -5.82 9.87
N PHE A 374 -15.27 -5.33 9.22
CA PHE A 374 -14.42 -4.28 9.78
C PHE A 374 -15.14 -2.93 9.82
N LEU A 375 -15.78 -2.54 8.71
CA LEU A 375 -16.50 -1.26 8.62
C LEU A 375 -17.67 -1.20 9.60
N ASP A 376 -18.42 -2.29 9.68
CA ASP A 376 -19.61 -2.39 10.51
C ASP A 376 -19.24 -2.48 12.00
N LEU A 377 -18.08 -3.04 12.37
CA LEU A 377 -17.57 -2.97 13.75
C LEU A 377 -17.17 -1.55 14.16
N VAL A 378 -16.54 -0.77 13.28
CA VAL A 378 -16.21 0.63 13.57
C VAL A 378 -17.48 1.47 13.66
N HIS A 379 -18.45 1.20 12.79
CA HIS A 379 -19.76 1.83 12.83
C HIS A 379 -20.54 1.45 14.12
N GLU A 380 -20.57 0.18 14.51
CA GLU A 380 -21.15 -0.29 15.78
C GLU A 380 -20.55 0.49 16.96
N ALA A 381 -19.21 0.62 16.99
CA ALA A 381 -18.49 1.37 18.00
C ALA A 381 -18.81 2.87 18.01
N ALA A 382 -19.20 3.46 16.89
CA ALA A 382 -19.58 4.87 16.81
C ALA A 382 -20.88 5.19 17.57
N TYR A 383 -21.78 4.20 17.72
CA TYR A 383 -23.09 4.36 18.37
C TYR A 383 -23.21 3.63 19.72
N ASP A 384 -22.27 2.73 20.04
CA ASP A 384 -22.26 2.00 21.31
C ASP A 384 -21.97 2.95 22.50
N PRO A 385 -22.84 3.04 23.53
CA PRO A 385 -22.63 3.89 24.70
C PRO A 385 -21.46 3.45 25.59
N GLU A 386 -21.07 2.17 25.55
CA GLU A 386 -19.93 1.65 26.29
C GLU A 386 -18.60 1.93 25.58
N CYS A 387 -18.63 2.30 24.29
CA CYS A 387 -17.44 2.71 23.56
C CYS A 387 -17.08 4.15 23.93
N ILE A 388 -15.87 4.35 24.47
CA ILE A 388 -15.42 5.66 24.95
C ILE A 388 -14.39 6.31 24.03
N SER A 389 -13.65 5.54 23.24
CA SER A 389 -12.65 6.10 22.32
C SER A 389 -12.32 5.22 21.11
N LEU A 390 -11.97 5.89 20.02
CA LEU A 390 -11.50 5.30 18.77
C LEU A 390 -10.15 5.93 18.41
N ARG A 391 -9.15 5.10 18.11
CA ARG A 391 -7.84 5.55 17.63
C ARG A 391 -7.47 4.82 16.36
N ILE A 392 -7.07 5.53 15.31
CA ILE A 392 -6.82 4.91 14.00
C ILE A 392 -5.70 5.60 13.22
N THR A 393 -4.96 4.82 12.45
CA THR A 393 -4.00 5.34 11.47
C THR A 393 -4.58 5.29 10.05
N LEU A 394 -4.54 6.41 9.32
CA LEU A 394 -5.00 6.54 7.94
C LEU A 394 -3.84 6.97 7.04
N TYR A 395 -3.39 6.06 6.18
CA TYR A 395 -2.34 6.35 5.19
C TYR A 395 -2.91 6.88 3.87
N ARG A 396 -3.97 6.26 3.35
CA ARG A 396 -4.65 6.64 2.11
C ARG A 396 -6.14 6.49 2.28
N VAL A 397 -6.87 7.56 2.02
CA VAL A 397 -8.34 7.58 2.13
C VAL A 397 -8.96 7.75 0.74
N ALA A 398 -9.97 6.95 0.44
CA ALA A 398 -10.74 7.12 -0.79
C ALA A 398 -11.55 8.44 -0.73
N LYS A 399 -11.84 9.05 -1.90
CA LYS A 399 -12.67 10.27 -1.97
C LYS A 399 -13.99 10.17 -1.20
N GLN A 400 -14.59 8.99 -1.21
CA GLN A 400 -15.73 8.61 -0.37
C GLN A 400 -15.27 7.45 0.51
N SER A 401 -15.48 7.55 1.83
CA SER A 401 -14.95 6.60 2.81
C SER A 401 -15.97 6.38 3.92
N ARG A 402 -16.64 5.22 3.94
CA ARG A 402 -17.59 4.87 5.01
C ARG A 402 -16.91 4.86 6.38
N LEU A 403 -15.63 4.47 6.41
CA LEU A 403 -14.81 4.48 7.60
C LEU A 403 -14.68 5.89 8.18
N CYS A 404 -14.38 6.89 7.35
CA CYS A 404 -14.22 8.26 7.84
C CYS A 404 -15.55 8.86 8.30
N GLU A 405 -16.65 8.57 7.61
CA GLU A 405 -17.99 8.97 8.09
C GLU A 405 -18.30 8.35 9.47
N SER A 406 -17.95 7.06 9.68
CA SER A 406 -18.16 6.42 11.00
C SER A 406 -17.30 7.05 12.11
N LEU A 407 -16.12 7.57 11.78
CA LEU A 407 -15.27 8.31 12.74
C LEU A 407 -15.87 9.67 13.09
N ILE A 408 -16.46 10.36 12.10
CA ILE A 408 -17.22 11.60 12.31
C ILE A 408 -18.40 11.34 13.24
N ASP A 409 -19.24 10.34 12.91
CA ASP A 409 -20.39 9.95 13.74
C ASP A 409 -19.96 9.63 15.18
N ALA A 410 -18.82 8.95 15.37
CA ALA A 410 -18.30 8.64 16.69
C ALA A 410 -17.94 9.90 17.50
N ALA A 411 -17.29 10.88 16.87
CA ALA A 411 -16.93 12.15 17.50
C ALA A 411 -18.19 12.97 17.84
N GLU A 412 -19.16 13.05 16.94
CA GLU A 412 -20.44 13.72 17.14
C GLU A 412 -21.27 13.06 18.26
N ASN A 413 -21.15 11.74 18.42
CA ASN A 413 -21.72 10.97 19.53
C ASN A 413 -20.89 11.05 20.83
N GLY A 414 -19.94 11.98 20.94
CA GLY A 414 -19.22 12.31 22.17
C GLY A 414 -18.06 11.36 22.53
N LYS A 415 -17.59 10.54 21.60
CA LYS A 415 -16.44 9.63 21.81
C LYS A 415 -15.13 10.35 21.54
N GLU A 416 -14.07 9.97 22.25
CA GLU A 416 -12.72 10.50 21.95
C GLU A 416 -12.19 9.84 20.68
N VAL A 417 -12.15 10.58 19.56
CA VAL A 417 -11.65 10.08 18.28
C VAL A 417 -10.28 10.69 17.98
N THR A 418 -9.25 9.85 17.86
CA THR A 418 -7.91 10.26 17.42
C THR A 418 -7.58 9.63 16.07
N VAL A 419 -7.29 10.46 15.08
CA VAL A 419 -6.94 10.02 13.72
C VAL A 419 -5.54 10.46 13.40
N LEU A 420 -4.64 9.51 13.17
CA LEU A 420 -3.30 9.81 12.71
C LEU A 420 -3.22 9.70 11.19
N MET A 421 -3.05 10.83 10.51
CA MET A 421 -3.10 10.92 9.04
C MET A 421 -1.71 11.18 8.44
N GLU A 422 -1.38 10.44 7.38
CA GLU A 422 -0.16 10.69 6.60
C GLU A 422 -0.48 11.56 5.37
N LEU A 423 -0.19 12.86 5.46
CA LEU A 423 -0.42 13.78 4.34
C LEU A 423 0.60 13.62 3.20
N ARG A 424 1.74 12.95 3.40
CA ARG A 424 2.76 12.70 2.36
C ARG A 424 2.54 11.41 1.58
N ALA A 425 1.34 10.85 1.62
CA ALA A 425 0.96 9.69 0.82
C ALA A 425 0.90 10.08 -0.66
N ARG A 426 1.84 9.56 -1.45
CA ARG A 426 2.03 9.97 -2.84
C ARG A 426 0.79 9.70 -3.69
N PHE A 427 0.40 10.72 -4.45
CA PHE A 427 -0.74 10.79 -5.36
C PHE A 427 -2.12 10.80 -4.68
N ASP A 428 -2.17 10.76 -3.35
CA ASP A 428 -3.39 10.84 -2.54
C ASP A 428 -3.39 12.07 -1.62
N GLU A 429 -2.37 12.93 -1.72
CA GLU A 429 -2.16 14.04 -0.77
C GLU A 429 -3.38 14.97 -0.70
N GLN A 430 -3.97 15.30 -1.85
CA GLN A 430 -5.15 16.18 -1.91
C GLN A 430 -6.37 15.59 -1.19
N ASN A 431 -6.67 14.30 -1.42
CA ASN A 431 -7.79 13.63 -0.76
C ASN A 431 -7.56 13.54 0.76
N ASN A 432 -6.33 13.24 1.18
CA ASN A 432 -5.99 13.17 2.60
C ASN A 432 -6.12 14.53 3.30
N ILE A 433 -5.77 15.63 2.63
CA ILE A 433 -5.95 16.99 3.15
C ILE A 433 -7.43 17.33 3.32
N GLU A 434 -8.28 17.01 2.34
CA GLU A 434 -9.73 17.25 2.40
C GLU A 434 -10.39 16.46 3.54
N TRP A 435 -9.99 15.21 3.75
CA TRP A 435 -10.50 14.41 4.86
C TRP A 435 -10.02 14.87 6.23
N ALA A 436 -8.77 15.35 6.34
CA ALA A 436 -8.25 15.90 7.58
C ALA A 436 -9.07 17.11 8.04
N GLU A 437 -9.43 18.00 7.12
CA GLU A 437 -10.29 19.16 7.38
C GLU A 437 -11.68 18.74 7.91
N ARG A 438 -12.35 17.81 7.21
CA ARG A 438 -13.67 17.31 7.65
C ARG A 438 -13.65 16.62 9.01
N LEU A 439 -12.60 15.86 9.32
CA LEU A 439 -12.46 15.16 10.60
C LEU A 439 -12.20 16.15 11.74
N GLU A 440 -11.37 17.16 11.53
CA GLU A 440 -11.12 18.24 12.51
C GLU A 440 -12.42 19.02 12.81
N GLU A 441 -13.20 19.37 11.77
CA GLU A 441 -14.49 20.07 11.91
C GLU A 441 -15.51 19.30 12.75
N ALA A 442 -15.53 17.96 12.63
CA ALA A 442 -16.37 17.07 13.43
C ALA A 442 -15.91 16.88 14.88
N GLY A 443 -14.75 17.43 15.27
CA GLY A 443 -14.20 17.31 16.62
C GLY A 443 -13.23 16.15 16.83
N CYS A 444 -12.78 15.48 15.77
CA CYS A 444 -11.71 14.48 15.88
C CYS A 444 -10.38 15.17 16.19
N THR A 445 -9.55 14.54 17.01
CA THR A 445 -8.14 14.94 17.16
C THR A 445 -7.34 14.36 15.98
N VAL A 446 -7.01 15.21 15.01
CA VAL A 446 -6.17 14.81 13.87
C VAL A 446 -4.70 15.06 14.18
N ILE A 447 -3.87 14.03 14.02
CA ILE A 447 -2.43 14.08 14.27
C ILE A 447 -1.70 13.76 12.97
N TYR A 448 -0.69 14.55 12.63
CA TYR A 448 0.17 14.30 11.48
C TYR A 448 1.43 13.53 11.90
N GLY A 449 1.99 12.75 10.97
CA GLY A 449 3.21 11.97 11.22
C GLY A 449 4.39 12.86 11.64
N SER A 450 5.31 12.31 12.45
CA SER A 450 6.50 13.04 12.89
C SER A 450 7.44 13.39 11.72
N GLU A 451 8.16 14.50 11.86
CA GLU A 451 9.16 14.97 10.88
C GLU A 451 10.19 13.87 10.56
N GLY A 452 10.47 13.64 9.28
CA GLY A 452 11.42 12.63 8.82
C GLY A 452 10.90 11.17 8.83
N PHE A 453 9.70 10.89 9.33
CA PHE A 453 9.15 9.53 9.41
C PHE A 453 7.73 9.43 8.87
N LYS A 454 7.51 8.55 7.88
CA LYS A 454 6.16 8.31 7.35
C LYS A 454 5.40 7.28 8.17
N CYS A 455 4.18 7.58 8.59
CA CYS A 455 3.33 6.58 9.24
C CYS A 455 2.65 5.71 8.18
N HIS A 456 2.96 4.42 8.19
CA HIS A 456 2.42 3.45 7.25
C HIS A 456 1.89 2.20 7.97
N SER A 457 1.76 2.25 9.29
CA SER A 457 1.03 1.28 10.08
C SER A 457 -0.48 1.28 9.76
N LYS A 458 -1.13 0.13 9.90
CA LYS A 458 -2.60 -0.01 9.75
C LYS A 458 -3.16 -0.63 10.99
N ILE A 459 -3.50 0.25 11.92
CA ILE A 459 -4.00 -0.11 13.23
C ILE A 459 -5.20 0.76 13.58
N CYS A 460 -6.24 0.12 14.10
CA CYS A 460 -7.37 0.78 14.73
C CYS A 460 -7.58 0.15 16.11
N GLN A 461 -7.86 0.97 17.12
CA GLN A 461 -8.17 0.53 18.46
C GLN A 461 -9.50 1.13 18.90
N LEU A 462 -10.39 0.27 19.37
CA LEU A 462 -11.68 0.63 19.96
C LEU A 462 -11.59 0.34 21.47
N THR A 463 -11.85 1.35 22.29
CA THR A 463 -11.82 1.20 23.76
C THR A 463 -13.22 1.26 24.32
N TYR A 464 -13.59 0.23 25.06
CA TYR A 464 -14.86 0.10 25.75
C TYR A 464 -14.64 0.17 27.26
N ARG A 465 -15.62 0.71 27.98
CA ARG A 465 -15.58 0.82 29.44
C ARG A 465 -16.86 0.25 30.05
N GLU A 466 -16.73 -0.91 30.68
CA GLU A 466 -17.79 -1.53 31.48
C GLU A 466 -17.49 -1.30 32.97
N GLY A 467 -18.15 -0.30 33.58
CA GLY A 467 -17.85 0.15 34.93
C GLY A 467 -16.42 0.71 35.05
N MET A 468 -15.54 0.00 35.78
CA MET A 468 -14.12 0.36 35.93
C MET A 468 -13.18 -0.45 35.01
N ALA A 469 -13.69 -1.48 34.34
CA ALA A 469 -12.91 -2.32 33.45
C ALA A 469 -12.81 -1.66 32.07
N LEU A 470 -11.60 -1.69 31.49
CA LEU A 470 -11.37 -1.27 30.12
C LEU A 470 -11.09 -2.48 29.25
N THR A 471 -11.85 -2.60 28.17
CA THR A 471 -11.68 -3.64 27.16
C THR A 471 -11.28 -2.98 25.85
N ARG A 472 -10.29 -3.54 25.16
CA ARG A 472 -9.77 -2.98 23.91
C ARG A 472 -9.88 -3.99 22.80
N LEU A 473 -10.52 -3.59 21.71
CA LEU A 473 -10.43 -4.32 20.44
C LEU A 473 -9.37 -3.65 19.59
N THR A 474 -8.40 -4.44 19.12
CA THR A 474 -7.32 -3.97 18.27
C THR A 474 -7.44 -4.63 16.90
N LEU A 475 -7.52 -3.80 15.86
CA LEU A 475 -7.70 -4.18 14.47
C LEU A 475 -6.40 -3.88 13.72
N LEU A 476 -5.70 -4.91 13.24
CA LEU A 476 -4.37 -4.83 12.63
C LEU A 476 -4.34 -5.36 11.19
N GLY A 477 -4.03 -4.48 10.23
CA GLY A 477 -4.03 -4.79 8.80
C GLY A 477 -2.64 -4.92 8.19
N THR A 478 -2.48 -5.78 7.18
CA THR A 478 -1.30 -5.76 6.29
C THR A 478 -1.39 -4.69 5.20
N GLY A 479 -2.63 -4.28 4.86
CA GLY A 479 -2.96 -3.28 3.86
C GLY A 479 -3.77 -2.10 4.41
N ASN A 480 -3.95 -1.06 3.59
CA ASN A 480 -4.70 0.16 3.95
C ASN A 480 -6.19 -0.14 4.18
N PHE A 481 -6.83 0.65 5.04
CA PHE A 481 -8.28 0.64 5.22
C PHE A 481 -9.01 1.36 4.05
N ASN A 482 -8.89 0.81 2.84
CA ASN A 482 -9.47 1.38 1.64
C ASN A 482 -10.31 0.34 0.87
N GLU A 483 -11.61 0.61 0.77
CA GLU A 483 -12.63 -0.26 0.18
C GLU A 483 -12.37 -0.61 -1.29
N LYS A 484 -11.71 0.28 -2.05
CA LYS A 484 -11.37 0.03 -3.45
C LYS A 484 -10.19 -0.93 -3.56
N THR A 485 -9.10 -0.67 -2.82
CA THR A 485 -7.91 -1.53 -2.87
C THR A 485 -8.18 -2.90 -2.26
N ALA A 486 -9.08 -3.00 -1.28
CA ALA A 486 -9.49 -4.28 -0.69
C ALA A 486 -10.13 -5.25 -1.70
N LYS A 487 -10.53 -4.80 -2.89
CA LYS A 487 -11.05 -5.67 -3.97
C LYS A 487 -9.96 -6.14 -4.95
N LEU A 488 -8.76 -5.58 -4.85
CA LEU A 488 -7.66 -5.82 -5.79
C LEU A 488 -6.43 -6.40 -5.11
N TYR A 489 -6.21 -6.10 -3.83
CA TYR A 489 -4.98 -6.40 -3.10
C TYR A 489 -5.22 -7.58 -2.16
N SER A 490 -4.27 -8.53 -2.13
CA SER A 490 -4.31 -9.63 -1.17
C SER A 490 -3.81 -9.13 0.18
N ASP A 491 -4.69 -9.05 1.18
CA ASP A 491 -4.34 -8.47 2.49
C ASP A 491 -5.08 -9.16 3.63
N PHE A 492 -4.43 -9.24 4.79
CA PHE A 492 -5.06 -9.73 6.01
C PHE A 492 -5.49 -8.57 6.91
N MET A 493 -6.59 -8.80 7.64
CA MET A 493 -7.09 -7.92 8.69
C MET A 493 -7.42 -8.77 9.93
N LEU A 494 -6.57 -8.66 10.96
CA LEU A 494 -6.78 -9.32 12.25
C LEU A 494 -7.62 -8.42 13.17
N MET A 495 -8.64 -8.98 13.81
CA MET A 495 -9.43 -8.34 14.84
C MET A 495 -9.27 -9.15 16.13
N THR A 496 -8.74 -8.53 17.19
CA THR A 496 -8.39 -9.23 18.43
C THR A 496 -8.78 -8.43 19.68
N ALA A 497 -9.21 -9.15 20.71
CA ALA A 497 -9.40 -8.63 22.06
C ALA A 497 -8.23 -8.96 23.01
N HIS A 498 -7.10 -9.45 22.48
CA HIS A 498 -5.98 -9.90 23.31
C HIS A 498 -5.41 -8.74 24.14
N PRO A 499 -5.43 -8.82 25.49
CA PRO A 499 -5.16 -7.68 26.37
C PRO A 499 -3.72 -7.15 26.20
N GLY A 500 -2.76 -8.04 25.95
CA GLY A 500 -1.36 -7.65 25.71
C GLY A 500 -1.15 -6.90 24.39
N ILE A 501 -1.90 -7.25 23.35
CA ILE A 501 -1.84 -6.54 22.06
C ILE A 501 -2.58 -5.21 22.18
N GLY A 502 -3.70 -5.19 22.92
CA GLY A 502 -4.43 -3.97 23.28
C GLY A 502 -3.59 -2.95 24.03
N GLU A 503 -2.77 -3.39 24.99
CA GLU A 503 -1.89 -2.47 25.73
C GLU A 503 -0.76 -1.92 24.84
N ASP A 504 -0.11 -2.78 24.05
CA ASP A 504 0.91 -2.33 23.08
C ASP A 504 0.35 -1.33 22.07
N ALA A 505 -0.88 -1.56 21.57
CA ALA A 505 -1.56 -0.66 20.65
C ALA A 505 -1.89 0.69 21.30
N ASN A 506 -2.33 0.69 22.56
CA ASN A 506 -2.57 1.92 23.31
C ASN A 506 -1.26 2.69 23.53
N LEU A 507 -0.18 1.99 23.89
CA LEU A 507 1.16 2.56 24.01
C LEU A 507 1.67 3.10 22.67
N PHE A 508 1.37 2.43 21.57
CA PHE A 508 1.74 2.85 20.22
C PHE A 508 1.12 4.21 19.87
N PHE A 509 -0.20 4.36 20.04
CA PHE A 509 -0.87 5.63 19.80
C PHE A 509 -0.36 6.73 20.72
N ARG A 510 -0.20 6.44 22.02
CA ARG A 510 0.37 7.40 22.98
C ARG A 510 1.76 7.87 22.56
N ASN A 511 2.62 6.94 22.15
CA ASN A 511 3.97 7.25 21.71
C ASN A 511 3.96 8.14 20.45
N LEU A 512 3.10 7.85 19.47
CA LEU A 512 2.95 8.70 18.29
C LEU A 512 2.44 10.10 18.61
N SER A 513 1.43 10.23 19.47
CA SER A 513 0.92 11.54 19.92
C SER A 513 1.99 12.36 20.64
N LEU A 514 2.98 11.72 21.27
CA LEU A 514 4.11 12.37 21.94
C LEU A 514 5.34 12.55 21.05
N GLY A 515 5.30 12.10 19.78
CA GLY A 515 6.47 12.08 18.89
C GLY A 515 7.58 11.10 19.31
N ASN A 516 7.28 10.14 20.20
CA ASN A 516 8.23 9.14 20.68
C ASN A 516 8.27 7.91 19.76
N LEU A 517 9.26 7.82 18.89
CA LEU A 517 9.44 6.65 18.01
C LEU A 517 10.24 5.49 18.63
N ARG A 518 10.67 5.63 19.89
CA ARG A 518 11.51 4.64 20.61
C ARG A 518 10.75 3.87 21.67
N GLY A 519 9.46 3.64 21.44
CA GLY A 519 8.64 2.80 22.32
C GLY A 519 9.16 1.37 22.39
N ASP A 520 9.01 0.76 23.57
CA ASP A 520 9.21 -0.68 23.77
C ASP A 520 7.85 -1.37 23.85
N TYR A 521 7.71 -2.50 23.18
CA TYR A 521 6.45 -3.20 22.95
C TYR A 521 6.66 -4.69 23.18
N ARG A 522 5.69 -5.34 23.82
CA ARG A 522 5.84 -6.74 24.24
C ARG A 522 5.54 -7.74 23.12
N PHE A 523 4.53 -7.44 22.31
CA PHE A 523 3.99 -8.27 21.23
C PHE A 523 4.20 -7.61 19.86
N LEU A 524 3.99 -6.29 19.75
CA LEU A 524 4.10 -5.58 18.48
C LEU A 524 5.56 -5.31 18.10
N GLY A 525 5.93 -5.63 16.86
CA GLY A 525 7.19 -5.19 16.25
C GLY A 525 7.01 -3.84 15.56
N VAL A 526 7.37 -2.75 16.23
CA VAL A 526 7.15 -1.40 15.71
C VAL A 526 8.42 -0.81 15.09
N ALA A 527 8.37 -0.41 13.83
CA ALA A 527 9.46 0.35 13.19
C ALA A 527 9.46 1.82 13.67
N PRO A 528 10.62 2.50 13.75
CA PRO A 528 11.93 2.09 13.24
C PRO A 528 12.79 1.26 14.21
N VAL A 529 12.36 1.06 15.46
CA VAL A 529 13.23 0.51 16.51
C VAL A 529 13.04 -0.99 16.73
N GLY A 530 11.81 -1.46 16.87
CA GLY A 530 11.49 -2.84 17.28
C GLY A 530 11.37 -3.84 16.14
N LEU A 531 10.94 -3.39 14.94
CA LEU A 531 10.63 -4.29 13.82
C LEU A 531 11.86 -5.06 13.31
N LYS A 532 12.94 -4.37 12.93
CA LYS A 532 14.14 -5.06 12.41
C LYS A 532 14.73 -6.02 13.46
N PRO A 533 14.93 -5.62 14.73
CA PRO A 533 15.38 -6.56 15.76
C PRO A 533 14.48 -7.78 15.97
N LEU A 534 13.15 -7.64 15.82
CA LEU A 534 12.23 -8.78 15.90
C LEU A 534 12.56 -9.83 14.82
N ILE A 535 12.77 -9.40 13.59
CA ILE A 535 13.13 -10.29 12.47
C ILE A 535 14.52 -10.91 12.67
N MET A 536 15.50 -10.10 13.07
CA MET A 536 16.87 -10.58 13.31
C MET A 536 16.90 -11.65 14.40
N ARG A 537 16.16 -11.46 15.51
CA ARG A 537 16.03 -12.48 16.57
C ARG A 537 15.35 -13.76 16.10
N GLY A 538 14.34 -13.65 15.22
CA GLY A 538 13.71 -14.82 14.61
C GLY A 538 14.68 -15.62 13.75
N LEU A 539 15.50 -14.95 12.94
CA LEU A 539 16.57 -15.58 12.18
C LEU A 539 17.65 -16.20 13.09
N ASP A 540 18.08 -15.49 14.13
CA ASP A 540 19.03 -15.99 15.12
C ASP A 540 18.54 -17.29 15.78
N ARG A 541 17.24 -17.35 16.13
CA ARG A 541 16.63 -18.55 16.72
C ARG A 541 16.76 -19.76 15.78
N GLU A 542 16.43 -19.59 14.51
CA GLU A 542 16.52 -20.67 13.53
C GLU A 542 17.97 -21.05 13.20
N ILE A 543 18.89 -20.09 13.19
CA ILE A 543 20.34 -20.35 13.08
C ILE A 543 20.79 -21.26 14.22
N GLN A 544 20.44 -20.94 15.47
CA GLN A 544 20.84 -21.76 16.62
C GLN A 544 20.27 -23.18 16.54
N ARG A 545 19.01 -23.34 16.09
CA ARG A 545 18.40 -24.66 15.85
C ARG A 545 19.20 -25.47 14.82
N ALA A 546 19.51 -24.87 13.66
CA ALA A 546 20.27 -25.55 12.62
C ALA A 546 21.67 -25.95 13.08
N LEU A 547 22.37 -25.08 13.81
CA LEU A 547 23.69 -25.38 14.39
C LEU A 547 23.65 -26.48 15.46
N ALA A 548 22.51 -26.65 16.15
CA ALA A 548 22.27 -27.74 17.07
C ALA A 548 21.85 -29.06 16.37
N GLY A 549 21.70 -29.06 15.04
CA GLY A 549 21.23 -30.21 14.27
C GLY A 549 19.71 -30.40 14.30
N GLU A 550 18.96 -29.42 14.81
CA GLU A 550 17.50 -29.42 14.81
C GLU A 550 16.95 -28.92 13.45
N PRO A 551 15.75 -29.39 13.03
CA PRO A 551 15.08 -28.85 11.86
C PRO A 551 14.79 -27.34 12.02
N ALA A 552 15.27 -26.53 11.07
CA ALA A 552 15.12 -25.09 11.09
C ALA A 552 14.59 -24.57 9.75
N ARG A 553 13.58 -23.70 9.81
CA ARG A 553 12.95 -23.14 8.60
C ARG A 553 12.47 -21.72 8.84
N VAL A 554 12.57 -20.91 7.79
CA VAL A 554 12.05 -19.55 7.74
C VAL A 554 11.19 -19.40 6.50
N PHE A 555 10.04 -18.74 6.65
CA PHE A 555 9.21 -18.31 5.54
C PHE A 555 8.99 -16.80 5.56
N PHE A 556 9.24 -16.15 4.43
CA PHE A 556 8.99 -14.72 4.26
C PHE A 556 8.12 -14.44 3.03
N LYS A 557 6.95 -13.84 3.23
CA LYS A 557 6.19 -13.21 2.14
C LYS A 557 6.33 -11.71 2.24
N LEU A 558 6.79 -11.06 1.16
CA LEU A 558 7.06 -9.63 1.09
C LEU A 558 6.66 -9.07 -0.28
N ASN A 559 6.43 -7.77 -0.36
CA ASN A 559 6.42 -7.09 -1.65
C ASN A 559 7.83 -6.77 -2.12
N SER A 560 8.76 -6.49 -1.19
CA SER A 560 10.14 -6.17 -1.54
C SER A 560 11.15 -6.49 -0.42
N LEU A 561 12.37 -6.86 -0.82
CA LEU A 561 13.53 -7.07 0.05
C LEU A 561 14.71 -6.24 -0.45
N THR A 562 15.12 -5.23 0.32
CA THR A 562 16.28 -4.38 -0.02
C THR A 562 17.16 -4.04 1.18
N ASP A 563 16.74 -4.34 2.41
CA ASP A 563 17.55 -4.03 3.59
C ASP A 563 18.80 -4.92 3.63
N ARG A 564 19.98 -4.30 3.62
CA ARG A 564 21.26 -5.02 3.49
C ARG A 564 21.55 -5.88 4.72
N GLU A 565 21.20 -5.44 5.91
CA GLU A 565 21.49 -6.19 7.15
C GLU A 565 20.61 -7.43 7.25
N VAL A 566 19.34 -7.31 6.85
CA VAL A 566 18.43 -8.47 6.78
C VAL A 566 18.87 -9.46 5.70
N ILE A 567 19.31 -8.97 4.53
CA ILE A 567 19.87 -9.81 3.46
C ILE A 567 21.09 -10.59 3.94
N ASP A 568 22.02 -9.91 4.62
CA ASP A 568 23.23 -10.54 5.15
C ASP A 568 22.87 -11.60 6.21
N LYS A 569 21.85 -11.34 7.04
CA LYS A 569 21.38 -12.30 8.04
C LYS A 569 20.67 -13.52 7.44
N ILE A 570 19.96 -13.35 6.33
CA ILE A 570 19.38 -14.46 5.58
C ILE A 570 20.49 -15.33 4.98
N ALA A 571 21.56 -14.73 4.45
CA ALA A 571 22.72 -15.47 3.96
C ALA A 571 23.42 -16.23 5.10
N GLU A 572 23.58 -15.61 6.28
CA GLU A 572 24.08 -16.29 7.48
C GLU A 572 23.21 -17.50 7.87
N ALA A 573 21.89 -17.34 7.86
CA ALA A 573 20.94 -18.43 8.12
C ALA A 573 21.08 -19.57 7.12
N SER A 574 21.19 -19.24 5.83
CA SER A 574 21.45 -20.22 4.78
C SER A 574 22.74 -20.99 5.04
N CYS A 575 23.85 -20.31 5.37
CA CYS A 575 25.13 -20.95 5.66
C CYS A 575 25.09 -21.85 6.89
N ALA A 576 24.23 -21.55 7.87
CA ALA A 576 24.02 -22.39 9.05
C ALA A 576 23.19 -23.66 8.77
N GLY A 577 22.59 -23.77 7.58
CA GLY A 577 21.74 -24.90 7.19
C GLY A 577 20.23 -24.63 7.33
N VAL A 578 19.82 -23.40 7.62
CA VAL A 578 18.38 -23.04 7.69
C VAL A 578 17.80 -22.99 6.28
N ARG A 579 16.67 -23.68 6.06
CA ARG A 579 15.90 -23.54 4.82
C ARG A 579 15.09 -22.24 4.86
N VAL A 580 15.29 -21.37 3.87
CA VAL A 580 14.59 -20.08 3.76
C VAL A 580 13.74 -20.07 2.50
N ASP A 581 12.42 -20.18 2.65
CA ASP A 581 11.48 -20.05 1.54
C ASP A 581 10.89 -18.63 1.52
N MET A 582 10.91 -17.97 0.37
CA MET A 582 10.46 -16.59 0.24
C MET A 582 9.49 -16.43 -0.93
N ILE A 583 8.47 -15.60 -0.74
CA ILE A 583 7.56 -15.13 -1.80
C ILE A 583 7.68 -13.61 -1.88
N ILE A 584 8.33 -13.13 -2.95
CA ILE A 584 8.58 -11.71 -3.20
C ILE A 584 7.97 -11.35 -4.55
N ARG A 585 6.85 -10.63 -4.53
CA ARG A 585 6.21 -10.23 -5.80
C ARG A 585 7.04 -9.18 -6.56
N GLY A 586 7.63 -8.20 -5.86
CA GLY A 586 8.33 -7.06 -6.44
C GLY A 586 9.86 -7.22 -6.45
N ILE A 587 10.54 -6.32 -5.73
CA ILE A 587 12.00 -6.18 -5.74
C ILE A 587 12.64 -7.22 -4.81
N SER A 588 13.62 -7.97 -5.31
CA SER A 588 14.58 -8.69 -4.47
C SER A 588 15.99 -8.22 -4.78
N CYS A 589 16.67 -7.66 -3.78
CA CYS A 589 18.11 -7.37 -3.86
C CYS A 589 18.98 -8.58 -3.46
N LEU A 590 18.39 -9.68 -2.99
CA LEU A 590 19.09 -10.94 -2.70
C LEU A 590 19.06 -11.85 -3.95
N LYS A 591 20.16 -12.58 -4.19
CA LYS A 591 20.24 -13.66 -5.17
C LYS A 591 20.29 -15.01 -4.44
N PRO A 592 19.32 -15.92 -4.68
CA PRO A 592 19.32 -17.27 -4.08
C PRO A 592 20.33 -18.19 -4.77
N GLY A 593 20.64 -19.34 -4.15
CA GLY A 593 21.43 -20.39 -4.77
C GLY A 593 22.90 -20.04 -5.03
N VAL A 594 23.46 -19.02 -4.37
CA VAL A 594 24.87 -18.65 -4.51
C VAL A 594 25.71 -19.55 -3.59
N PRO A 595 26.68 -20.32 -4.12
CA PRO A 595 27.46 -21.28 -3.33
C PRO A 595 28.15 -20.66 -2.12
N GLY A 596 28.05 -21.34 -0.96
CA GLY A 596 28.63 -20.86 0.31
C GLY A 596 28.03 -19.56 0.85
N LYS A 597 26.86 -19.12 0.33
CA LYS A 597 26.17 -17.88 0.73
C LYS A 597 24.66 -18.06 0.89
N THR A 598 23.96 -18.49 -0.17
CA THR A 598 22.49 -18.52 -0.22
C THR A 598 21.93 -19.82 -0.81
N GLU A 599 22.68 -20.93 -0.71
CA GLU A 599 22.30 -22.26 -1.24
C GLU A 599 20.96 -22.78 -0.70
N ASN A 600 20.60 -22.43 0.53
CA ASN A 600 19.35 -22.85 1.18
C ASN A 600 18.24 -21.79 1.08
N VAL A 601 18.42 -20.77 0.24
CA VAL A 601 17.42 -19.72 0.01
C VAL A 601 16.67 -20.00 -1.29
N HIS A 602 15.34 -20.01 -1.23
CA HIS A 602 14.46 -20.19 -2.36
C HIS A 602 13.52 -19.00 -2.46
N VAL A 603 13.50 -18.30 -3.60
CA VAL A 603 12.66 -17.13 -3.78
C VAL A 603 11.72 -17.35 -4.96
N ARG A 604 10.42 -17.20 -4.71
CA ARG A 604 9.36 -17.21 -5.71
C ARG A 604 8.69 -15.85 -5.85
N SER A 605 8.05 -15.59 -6.98
CA SER A 605 7.22 -14.43 -7.24
C SER A 605 5.92 -14.88 -7.87
N ILE A 606 4.81 -14.32 -7.41
CA ILE A 606 3.47 -14.57 -7.96
C ILE A 606 2.93 -13.21 -8.40
N VAL A 607 2.61 -13.10 -9.68
CA VAL A 607 1.93 -11.97 -10.32
C VAL A 607 0.75 -12.57 -11.06
N GLY A 608 -0.43 -11.97 -10.92
CA GLY A 608 -1.66 -12.52 -11.48
C GLY A 608 -2.81 -11.53 -11.34
N ARG A 609 -4.04 -12.06 -11.30
CA ARG A 609 -5.28 -11.29 -11.24
C ARG A 609 -5.31 -10.31 -10.05
N PHE A 610 -4.86 -10.75 -8.89
CA PHE A 610 -4.81 -9.93 -7.68
C PHE A 610 -3.38 -9.50 -7.38
N LEU A 611 -3.24 -8.29 -6.83
CA LEU A 611 -1.95 -7.76 -6.41
C LEU A 611 -1.57 -8.37 -5.06
N GLU A 612 -0.58 -9.26 -5.06
CA GLU A 612 -0.09 -9.86 -3.81
C GLU A 612 0.47 -8.79 -2.89
N HIS A 613 -0.15 -8.52 -1.74
CA HIS A 613 0.22 -7.37 -0.90
C HIS A 613 0.54 -7.73 0.56
N ALA A 614 -0.02 -8.83 1.08
CA ALA A 614 0.19 -9.31 2.43
C ALA A 614 1.68 -9.56 2.73
N ARG A 615 2.11 -9.21 3.94
CA ARG A 615 3.44 -9.58 4.45
C ARG A 615 3.33 -10.54 5.61
N VAL A 616 4.10 -11.63 5.52
CA VAL A 616 4.11 -12.72 6.49
C VAL A 616 5.56 -13.04 6.87
N TYR A 617 5.84 -13.08 8.17
CA TYR A 617 7.10 -13.54 8.72
C TYR A 617 6.85 -14.78 9.57
N ALA A 618 7.38 -15.92 9.17
CA ALA A 618 7.17 -17.19 9.82
C ALA A 618 8.51 -17.86 10.13
N PHE A 619 8.64 -18.41 11.35
CA PHE A 619 9.84 -19.07 11.85
C PHE A 619 9.48 -20.42 12.44
N GLY A 620 10.35 -21.42 12.25
CA GLY A 620 10.16 -22.81 12.66
C GLY A 620 9.55 -23.67 11.56
N VAL A 621 9.82 -24.98 11.59
CA VAL A 621 9.32 -25.94 10.57
C VAL A 621 7.80 -25.97 10.51
N ASP A 622 7.14 -25.95 11.67
CA ASP A 622 5.68 -25.88 11.81
C ASP A 622 5.17 -24.44 11.86
N SER A 623 6.01 -23.46 11.49
CA SER A 623 5.82 -22.02 11.73
C SER A 623 5.15 -21.72 13.07
N ASP A 624 5.81 -22.12 14.16
CA ASP A 624 5.33 -21.93 15.53
C ASP A 624 5.22 -20.45 15.90
N MET A 625 5.96 -19.59 15.20
CA MET A 625 5.83 -18.13 15.24
C MET A 625 5.43 -17.58 13.87
N ILE A 626 4.28 -16.91 13.81
CA ILE A 626 3.81 -16.18 12.63
C ILE A 626 3.51 -14.73 13.00
N TYR A 627 4.06 -13.81 12.22
CA TYR A 627 3.74 -12.39 12.25
C TYR A 627 3.16 -11.96 10.91
N LEU A 628 2.11 -11.16 10.97
CA LEU A 628 1.61 -10.38 9.84
C LEU A 628 2.15 -8.95 9.97
N SER A 629 2.30 -8.23 8.86
CA SER A 629 2.88 -6.88 8.92
C SER A 629 2.43 -5.94 7.81
N SER A 630 2.48 -4.63 8.13
CA SER A 630 2.36 -3.55 7.15
C SER A 630 3.67 -3.24 6.40
N ALA A 631 4.81 -3.70 6.93
CA ALA A 631 6.14 -3.44 6.42
C ALA A 631 6.66 -4.54 5.50
N ASP A 632 7.45 -4.12 4.53
CA ASP A 632 8.43 -4.93 3.80
C ASP A 632 9.81 -4.86 4.48
N MET A 633 10.76 -5.68 4.04
CA MET A 633 12.16 -5.63 4.48
C MET A 633 12.99 -4.69 3.60
N MET A 634 12.59 -3.42 3.56
CA MET A 634 13.36 -2.35 2.94
C MET A 634 13.83 -1.35 3.99
N THR A 635 15.02 -0.77 3.81
CA THR A 635 15.61 0.21 4.74
C THR A 635 14.63 1.34 5.09
N ARG A 636 13.86 1.83 4.12
CA ARG A 636 12.83 2.85 4.39
C ARG A 636 11.71 2.37 5.32
N ASN A 637 11.30 1.10 5.24
CA ASN A 637 10.25 0.55 6.10
C ASN A 637 10.79 0.25 7.51
N THR A 638 12.02 -0.22 7.60
CA THR A 638 12.62 -0.61 8.88
C THR A 638 13.23 0.56 9.65
N GLU A 639 13.62 1.65 8.97
CA GLU A 639 14.38 2.75 9.61
C GLU A 639 13.77 4.14 9.43
N HIS A 640 12.90 4.37 8.44
CA HIS A 640 12.38 5.70 8.10
C HIS A 640 10.85 5.77 8.08
N ARG A 641 10.18 4.74 8.59
CA ARG A 641 8.73 4.66 8.68
C ARG A 641 8.30 4.11 10.03
N VAL A 642 7.08 4.46 10.39
CA VAL A 642 6.35 3.82 11.47
C VAL A 642 5.48 2.73 10.86
N GLU A 643 5.86 1.48 11.14
CA GLU A 643 5.22 0.27 10.63
C GLU A 643 5.02 -0.71 11.78
N ILE A 644 4.12 -1.69 11.62
CA ILE A 644 3.83 -2.67 12.66
C ILE A 644 3.91 -4.08 12.07
N ALA A 645 4.56 -4.98 12.81
CA ALA A 645 4.37 -6.42 12.72
C ALA A 645 3.65 -6.91 13.99
N PHE A 646 2.74 -7.86 13.84
CA PHE A 646 1.91 -8.34 14.93
C PHE A 646 1.77 -9.88 14.86
N PRO A 647 1.82 -10.56 16.02
CA PRO A 647 1.77 -12.02 16.05
C PRO A 647 0.34 -12.52 15.83
N VAL A 648 0.21 -13.69 15.20
CA VAL A 648 -1.07 -14.42 15.08
C VAL A 648 -1.10 -15.50 16.17
N LEU A 649 -1.78 -15.19 17.29
CA LEU A 649 -1.78 -16.03 18.49
C LEU A 649 -2.91 -17.06 18.49
N ASP A 650 -4.09 -16.70 17.99
CA ASP A 650 -5.23 -17.61 17.91
C ASP A 650 -4.91 -18.80 16.97
N PRO A 651 -5.09 -20.07 17.43
CA PRO A 651 -4.76 -21.24 16.64
C PRO A 651 -5.53 -21.35 15.32
N THR A 652 -6.79 -20.90 15.27
CA THR A 652 -7.65 -20.93 14.08
C THR A 652 -7.14 -19.95 13.04
N CYS A 653 -6.88 -18.71 13.45
CA CYS A 653 -6.29 -17.69 12.59
C CYS A 653 -4.90 -18.13 12.08
N ARG A 654 -4.08 -18.74 12.93
CA ARG A 654 -2.76 -19.24 12.55
C ARG A 654 -2.84 -20.36 11.51
N ALA A 655 -3.81 -21.28 11.64
CA ALA A 655 -4.03 -22.34 10.66
C ALA A 655 -4.42 -21.78 9.28
N LEU A 656 -5.25 -20.73 9.24
CA LEU A 656 -5.62 -20.05 7.99
C LEU A 656 -4.41 -19.43 7.28
N VAL A 657 -3.51 -18.77 8.03
CA VAL A 657 -2.28 -18.18 7.46
C VAL A 657 -1.33 -19.28 6.96
N HIS A 658 -1.21 -20.39 7.69
CA HIS A 658 -0.44 -21.56 7.28
C HIS A 658 -0.91 -22.17 5.97
N GLU A 659 -2.22 -22.34 5.84
CA GLU A 659 -2.83 -22.88 4.63
C GLU A 659 -2.59 -21.94 3.44
N TYR A 660 -2.75 -20.63 3.65
CA TYR A 660 -2.42 -19.62 2.66
C TYR A 660 -0.95 -19.70 2.19
N MET A 661 -0.01 -19.79 3.13
CA MET A 661 1.42 -19.98 2.83
C MET A 661 1.65 -21.24 1.99
N SER A 662 1.00 -22.34 2.36
CA SER A 662 1.11 -23.63 1.67
C SER A 662 0.55 -23.57 0.25
N MET A 663 -0.59 -22.92 0.04
CA MET A 663 -1.16 -22.72 -1.29
C MET A 663 -0.24 -21.88 -2.18
N GLN A 664 0.31 -20.78 -1.66
CA GLN A 664 1.21 -19.93 -2.45
C GLN A 664 2.52 -20.65 -2.80
N LEU A 665 3.07 -21.49 -1.91
CA LEU A 665 4.22 -22.35 -2.21
C LEU A 665 3.90 -23.52 -3.16
N ARG A 666 2.63 -23.88 -3.34
CA ARG A 666 2.18 -24.90 -4.30
C ARG A 666 1.92 -24.33 -5.69
N ASP A 667 1.81 -23.01 -5.82
CA ASP A 667 1.52 -22.38 -7.11
C ASP A 667 2.55 -22.79 -8.17
N ASN A 668 2.04 -23.30 -9.29
CA ASN A 668 2.81 -23.81 -10.42
C ASN A 668 2.25 -23.30 -11.77
N VAL A 669 1.40 -22.27 -11.71
CA VAL A 669 0.79 -21.61 -12.89
C VAL A 669 1.31 -20.20 -13.03
N LYS A 670 1.28 -19.41 -11.96
CA LYS A 670 1.70 -18.01 -11.93
C LYS A 670 3.03 -17.80 -11.22
N ALA A 671 3.48 -18.78 -10.43
CA ALA A 671 4.74 -18.71 -9.73
C ALA A 671 5.96 -18.73 -10.66
N ARG A 672 6.93 -17.88 -10.33
CA ARG A 672 8.26 -17.86 -10.94
C ARG A 672 9.34 -17.96 -9.89
N SER A 673 10.41 -18.69 -10.17
CA SER A 673 11.58 -18.81 -9.31
C SER A 673 12.65 -17.79 -9.71
N LEU A 674 13.26 -17.14 -8.72
CA LEU A 674 14.46 -16.32 -8.90
C LEU A 674 15.69 -17.23 -8.98
N THR A 675 16.50 -17.03 -10.00
CA THR A 675 17.74 -17.77 -10.24
C THR A 675 18.95 -17.08 -9.58
N SER A 676 20.10 -17.76 -9.55
CA SER A 676 21.34 -17.24 -8.95
C SER A 676 22.00 -16.10 -9.74
N ASP A 677 21.69 -15.96 -11.03
CA ASP A 677 22.03 -14.81 -11.88
C ASP A 677 21.03 -13.64 -11.74
N GLY A 678 19.93 -13.83 -10.99
CA GLY A 678 18.94 -12.81 -10.69
C GLY A 678 17.82 -12.68 -11.72
N THR A 679 17.71 -13.63 -12.66
CA THR A 679 16.60 -13.70 -13.62
C THR A 679 15.43 -14.51 -13.04
N TRP A 680 14.28 -14.46 -13.71
CA TRP A 680 13.05 -15.09 -13.23
C TRP A 680 12.55 -16.10 -14.26
N VAL A 681 12.39 -17.35 -13.82
CA VAL A 681 11.90 -18.45 -14.67
C VAL A 681 10.59 -19.00 -14.12
N PRO A 682 9.64 -19.44 -14.97
CA PRO A 682 8.45 -20.16 -14.50
C PRO A 682 8.81 -21.34 -13.60
N VAL A 683 7.99 -21.62 -12.59
CA VAL A 683 8.11 -22.86 -11.82
C VAL A 683 7.67 -24.00 -12.73
N GLU A 684 8.57 -24.94 -13.00
CA GLU A 684 8.25 -26.13 -13.80
C GLU A 684 7.28 -27.04 -13.03
N ARG A 685 6.28 -27.55 -13.75
CA ARG A 685 5.35 -28.56 -13.26
C ARG A 685 5.98 -29.94 -13.43
N ALA A 686 5.90 -30.78 -12.41
CA ALA A 686 6.30 -32.17 -12.54
C ALA A 686 5.35 -32.93 -13.51
N GLU A 687 5.83 -34.02 -14.10
CA GLU A 687 5.03 -34.86 -14.98
C GLU A 687 3.77 -35.38 -14.25
N GLY A 688 2.60 -35.14 -14.82
CA GLY A 688 1.30 -35.50 -14.22
C GLY A 688 0.81 -34.56 -13.10
N GLU A 689 1.58 -33.53 -12.72
CA GLU A 689 1.15 -32.53 -11.74
C GLU A 689 0.06 -31.62 -12.32
N LYS A 690 -1.05 -31.50 -11.60
CA LYS A 690 -2.17 -30.64 -12.02
C LYS A 690 -1.78 -29.16 -11.93
N PRO A 691 -2.27 -28.30 -12.84
CA PRO A 691 -2.12 -26.86 -12.71
C PRO A 691 -2.78 -26.39 -11.41
N PHE A 692 -2.07 -25.60 -10.64
CA PHE A 692 -2.54 -24.98 -9.41
C PHE A 692 -2.22 -23.49 -9.41
N ASN A 693 -3.26 -22.68 -9.57
CA ASN A 693 -3.21 -21.22 -9.40
C ASN A 693 -3.73 -20.89 -8.01
N SER A 694 -2.85 -20.36 -7.17
CA SER A 694 -3.16 -20.06 -5.77
C SER A 694 -4.25 -19.00 -5.60
N GLN A 695 -4.33 -18.01 -6.49
CA GLN A 695 -5.32 -16.94 -6.40
C GLN A 695 -6.73 -17.44 -6.75
N GLU A 696 -6.86 -18.24 -7.81
CA GLU A 696 -8.14 -18.83 -8.19
C GLU A 696 -8.61 -19.86 -7.15
N ALA A 697 -7.69 -20.68 -6.61
CA ALA A 697 -8.04 -21.62 -5.54
C ALA A 697 -8.53 -20.94 -4.25
N LEU A 698 -7.94 -19.79 -3.89
CA LEU A 698 -8.40 -18.99 -2.74
C LEU A 698 -9.76 -18.34 -2.99
N LEU A 699 -10.03 -17.94 -4.24
CA LEU A 699 -11.34 -17.43 -4.66
C LEU A 699 -12.40 -18.54 -4.58
N GLU A 700 -12.15 -19.71 -5.15
CA GLU A 700 -13.03 -20.88 -5.06
C GLU A 700 -13.30 -21.27 -3.61
N ARG A 701 -12.26 -21.27 -2.77
CA ARG A 701 -12.41 -21.58 -1.33
C ARG A 701 -13.33 -20.60 -0.62
N ALA A 702 -13.25 -19.30 -0.94
CA ALA A 702 -14.11 -18.30 -0.31
C ALA A 702 -15.59 -18.54 -0.64
N TYR A 703 -15.92 -18.91 -1.87
CA TYR A 703 -17.29 -19.29 -2.24
C TYR A 703 -17.73 -20.56 -1.52
N HIS A 704 -16.91 -21.62 -1.55
CA HIS A 704 -17.25 -22.89 -0.89
C HIS A 704 -17.50 -22.71 0.62
N ASN A 705 -16.67 -21.91 1.27
CA ASN A 705 -16.82 -21.60 2.69
C ASN A 705 -18.12 -20.83 2.99
N ALA A 706 -18.51 -19.89 2.13
CA ALA A 706 -19.75 -19.12 2.29
C ALA A 706 -21.01 -19.97 2.04
N GLU A 707 -20.97 -20.87 1.06
CA GLU A 707 -22.04 -21.84 0.79
C GLU A 707 -22.23 -22.80 1.96
N ALA A 708 -21.14 -23.44 2.43
CA ALA A 708 -21.17 -24.35 3.56
C ALA A 708 -21.71 -23.69 4.84
N ALA A 709 -21.35 -22.42 5.08
CA ALA A 709 -21.88 -21.65 6.21
C ALA A 709 -23.38 -21.34 6.09
N THR A 710 -23.90 -21.23 4.86
CA THR A 710 -25.33 -21.02 4.61
C THR A 710 -26.12 -22.30 4.83
N GLU A 711 -25.60 -23.44 4.37
CA GLU A 711 -26.22 -24.77 4.57
C GLU A 711 -26.20 -25.23 6.03
N ALA A 712 -25.17 -24.82 6.80
CA ALA A 712 -25.05 -25.16 8.22
C ALA A 712 -25.96 -24.35 9.15
N LYS A 713 -26.64 -23.30 8.67
CA LYS A 713 -27.63 -22.57 9.48
C LYS A 713 -28.90 -23.42 9.62
N PRO A 714 -29.38 -23.72 10.84
CA PRO A 714 -30.63 -24.47 11.00
C PRO A 714 -31.79 -23.69 10.36
N ALA A 715 -32.68 -24.42 9.68
CA ALA A 715 -33.88 -23.86 9.06
C ALA A 715 -34.66 -22.99 10.06
N PRO A 716 -35.35 -21.91 9.61
CA PRO A 716 -36.15 -21.08 10.49
C PRO A 716 -37.15 -21.94 11.26
N ALA A 717 -37.34 -21.63 12.54
CA ALA A 717 -38.29 -22.33 13.40
C ALA A 717 -39.65 -22.46 12.70
N PRO A 718 -40.31 -23.62 12.75
CA PRO A 718 -41.60 -23.80 12.10
C PRO A 718 -42.59 -22.76 12.62
N GLU A 719 -43.39 -22.20 11.72
CA GLU A 719 -44.43 -21.22 12.03
C GLU A 719 -45.28 -21.70 13.23
N PRO A 720 -45.68 -20.80 14.15
CA PRO A 720 -46.54 -21.17 15.25
C PRO A 720 -47.85 -21.72 14.68
N GLN A 721 -48.11 -23.00 14.98
CA GLN A 721 -49.36 -23.67 14.59
C GLN A 721 -50.56 -22.87 15.12
N PRO A 722 -51.63 -22.70 14.32
CA PRO A 722 -52.82 -22.00 14.77
C PRO A 722 -53.46 -22.74 15.95
N ALA A 723 -53.86 -21.97 16.96
CA ALA A 723 -54.48 -22.47 18.17
C ALA A 723 -55.67 -23.38 17.87
N THR A 724 -55.62 -24.62 18.36
CA THR A 724 -56.75 -25.55 18.37
C THR A 724 -57.87 -25.07 19.32
N PRO A 725 -59.15 -25.38 19.02
CA PRO A 725 -60.31 -24.78 19.68
C PRO A 725 -60.57 -25.32 21.10
N GLU A 726 -61.21 -24.49 21.92
CA GLU A 726 -61.67 -24.79 23.28
C GLU A 726 -62.42 -26.13 23.41
N VAL A 727 -62.00 -26.94 24.38
CA VAL A 727 -62.78 -28.10 24.86
C VAL A 727 -63.54 -27.70 26.12
N GLN A 728 -64.86 -27.91 26.06
CA GLN A 728 -65.83 -27.60 27.10
C GLN A 728 -65.65 -28.41 28.40
N LYS A 729 -66.02 -27.73 29.49
CA LYS A 729 -66.02 -28.12 30.90
C LYS A 729 -66.70 -29.46 31.19
N VAL A 730 -66.12 -30.22 32.14
CA VAL A 730 -66.86 -31.19 32.98
C VAL A 730 -66.56 -30.90 34.45
N GLN A 731 -67.63 -30.94 35.26
CA GLN A 731 -67.76 -30.43 36.62
C GLN A 731 -66.97 -31.23 37.67
N ALA A 732 -66.50 -30.51 38.69
CA ALA A 732 -65.99 -31.07 39.93
C ALA A 732 -67.13 -31.49 40.88
N THR A 733 -66.94 -32.60 41.59
CA THR A 733 -67.75 -32.95 42.78
C THR A 733 -66.84 -32.91 44.00
N VAL A 734 -67.32 -32.22 45.03
CA VAL A 734 -66.63 -31.84 46.28
C VAL A 734 -66.68 -32.96 47.31
N ILE A 735 -65.56 -33.25 47.98
CA ILE A 735 -65.53 -33.79 49.34
C ILE A 735 -64.44 -33.02 50.13
N GLU A 736 -64.82 -32.55 51.32
CA GLU A 736 -64.12 -31.67 52.26
C GLU A 736 -62.98 -32.35 53.07
N PRO A 737 -62.15 -31.57 53.81
CA PRO A 737 -60.73 -31.86 54.07
C PRO A 737 -60.42 -32.51 55.42
N GLU A 738 -59.23 -33.12 55.53
CA GLU A 738 -58.57 -33.46 56.81
C GLU A 738 -57.14 -32.88 56.89
N PRO A 739 -56.62 -32.60 58.10
CA PRO A 739 -55.68 -31.51 58.36
C PRO A 739 -54.20 -31.88 58.18
N ALA A 740 -53.39 -30.84 57.94
CA ALA A 740 -51.94 -30.92 57.75
C ALA A 740 -51.17 -31.43 58.99
N PRO A 741 -50.13 -32.28 58.80
CA PRO A 741 -49.12 -32.51 59.83
C PRO A 741 -48.05 -31.40 59.85
N ALA A 742 -47.69 -31.00 61.06
CA ALA A 742 -46.73 -29.94 61.41
C ALA A 742 -45.27 -30.22 60.99
N PRO A 743 -44.46 -29.16 60.81
CA PRO A 743 -43.03 -29.29 60.48
C PRO A 743 -42.19 -29.65 61.71
N GLN A 744 -41.19 -30.52 61.51
CA GLN A 744 -40.15 -30.82 62.51
C GLN A 744 -38.75 -30.44 62.02
N PRO A 745 -37.81 -30.16 62.95
CA PRO A 745 -36.93 -29.00 62.87
C PRO A 745 -35.45 -29.30 62.56
N GLU A 746 -34.73 -28.24 62.17
CA GLU A 746 -33.27 -28.19 62.00
C GLU A 746 -32.48 -28.51 63.27
N PRO A 747 -31.31 -29.17 63.18
CA PRO A 747 -30.32 -29.23 64.26
C PRO A 747 -29.22 -28.15 64.14
N GLN A 748 -28.98 -27.45 65.26
CA GLN A 748 -27.88 -26.50 65.45
C GLN A 748 -26.53 -27.15 65.85
N VAL A 749 -25.47 -26.66 65.20
CA VAL A 749 -24.11 -26.25 65.67
C VAL A 749 -23.51 -26.82 66.97
N THR A 750 -22.25 -27.27 66.89
CA THR A 750 -21.22 -27.05 67.94
C THR A 750 -19.81 -26.78 67.36
N LYS A 751 -19.15 -25.73 67.87
CA LYS A 751 -17.73 -25.34 67.68
C LYS A 751 -16.77 -26.23 68.51
N PRO A 752 -15.44 -26.12 68.27
CA PRO A 752 -14.54 -25.81 69.39
C PRO A 752 -13.60 -24.62 69.13
N ALA A 753 -13.12 -24.05 70.24
CA ALA A 753 -12.27 -22.86 70.38
C ALA A 753 -10.80 -23.24 70.76
N PRO A 754 -9.86 -22.28 70.87
CA PRO A 754 -8.42 -22.45 70.63
C PRO A 754 -7.52 -22.53 71.89
N GLU A 755 -6.25 -22.95 71.73
CA GLU A 755 -5.20 -22.88 72.78
C GLU A 755 -3.82 -22.35 72.27
N THR A 756 -3.42 -21.22 72.88
CA THR A 756 -2.12 -20.81 73.50
C THR A 756 -0.72 -20.98 72.85
N SER A 757 -0.13 -19.81 72.53
CA SER A 757 1.22 -19.25 72.84
C SER A 757 2.47 -20.09 73.16
N ALA A 758 3.60 -19.76 72.50
CA ALA A 758 4.92 -19.56 73.13
C ALA A 758 5.89 -18.72 72.25
N ARG A 759 6.83 -18.02 72.92
CA ARG A 759 7.67 -16.88 72.48
C ARG A 759 9.12 -17.24 72.06
N ARG A 760 9.79 -16.22 71.46
CA ARG A 760 11.23 -15.80 71.44
C ARG A 760 11.96 -16.07 70.11
N LYS A 761 12.83 -15.20 69.55
CA LYS A 761 13.58 -14.01 70.01
C LYS A 761 14.06 -13.18 68.76
N LYS A 762 14.16 -11.84 68.90
CA LYS A 762 14.97 -10.90 68.06
C LYS A 762 16.39 -10.74 68.66
N PRO A 763 17.38 -10.18 67.93
CA PRO A 763 17.75 -8.74 68.08
C PRO A 763 18.14 -8.05 66.74
N ALA A 764 17.75 -6.78 66.49
CA ALA A 764 18.48 -5.48 66.66
C ALA A 764 19.23 -5.05 65.36
N GLY A 765 19.30 -3.80 64.89
CA GLY A 765 18.78 -2.46 65.22
C GLY A 765 18.56 -1.70 63.88
N GLU A 766 18.33 -0.40 63.73
CA GLU A 766 18.20 0.80 64.55
C GLU A 766 17.39 1.80 63.70
N THR A 767 16.58 2.63 64.34
CA THR A 767 15.79 3.72 63.74
C THR A 767 16.28 5.06 64.28
N LYS A 768 16.26 6.10 63.44
CA LYS A 768 16.08 7.49 63.89
C LYS A 768 15.03 8.20 63.02
N ALA A 769 13.95 8.61 63.67
CA ALA A 769 13.10 9.76 63.32
C ALA A 769 13.73 11.02 63.98
N ILE A 770 13.29 12.28 63.92
CA ILE A 770 12.01 13.03 63.82
C ILE A 770 12.44 14.46 63.35
N GLU A 771 11.67 15.29 62.63
CA GLU A 771 10.81 16.33 63.23
C GLU A 771 10.01 17.13 62.17
N ARG A 772 8.79 17.51 62.60
CA ARG A 772 7.83 18.40 61.96
C ARG A 772 7.95 19.80 62.56
N HIS A 773 7.70 20.84 61.76
CA HIS A 773 7.02 22.06 62.24
C HIS A 773 6.24 22.78 61.11
N ARG A 774 5.00 23.18 61.42
CA ARG A 774 4.01 23.97 60.63
C ARG A 774 4.12 25.49 60.98
N PRO A 775 3.21 26.42 60.60
CA PRO A 775 2.71 26.88 59.27
C PRO A 775 2.58 28.45 59.17
N GLY A 776 2.19 29.00 58.00
CA GLY A 776 1.62 30.37 57.86
C GLY A 776 1.18 30.67 56.42
N ARG A 777 -0.13 30.78 56.11
CA ARG A 777 -0.93 32.01 55.85
C ARG A 777 -0.39 32.90 54.70
N VAL A 778 -1.12 33.52 53.76
CA VAL A 778 -2.56 33.69 53.39
C VAL A 778 -2.58 34.55 52.09
N ARG A 779 -3.53 34.26 51.17
CA ARG A 779 -4.22 35.13 50.15
C ARG A 779 -3.52 35.80 48.94
N MET A 780 -4.26 35.68 47.83
CA MET A 780 -4.56 36.60 46.70
C MET A 780 -3.39 37.11 45.84
N GLY A 781 -3.47 37.27 44.52
CA GLY A 781 -4.58 37.22 43.56
C GLY A 781 -4.02 37.59 42.17
N LEU A 782 -4.80 37.33 41.13
CA LEU A 782 -4.53 37.61 39.71
C LEU A 782 -4.00 39.03 39.43
N GLY A 783 -3.06 39.13 38.48
CA GLY A 783 -2.69 40.40 37.84
C GLY A 783 -1.55 40.30 36.81
N LEU A 784 -1.95 40.29 35.52
CA LEU A 784 -1.28 40.94 34.37
C LEU A 784 0.07 40.36 33.90
N ILE A 785 0.18 39.71 32.72
CA ILE A 785 0.04 40.28 31.36
C ILE A 785 0.64 41.68 31.26
N GLY A 786 1.85 41.75 30.71
CA GLY A 786 2.41 43.00 30.19
C GLY A 786 3.78 43.35 30.75
N LEU A 787 4.83 42.62 30.34
CA LEU A 787 6.18 43.20 30.23
C LEU A 787 7.17 42.32 29.42
N GLY A 788 6.71 41.62 28.39
CA GLY A 788 7.57 40.84 27.47
C GLY A 788 7.79 41.48 26.10
N LEU A 789 7.15 42.62 25.82
CA LEU A 789 7.03 43.19 24.47
C LEU A 789 7.96 44.40 24.20
N LYS A 790 9.01 44.62 25.01
CA LYS A 790 9.88 45.81 24.87
C LYS A 790 11.37 45.53 24.63
N THR A 791 11.77 44.26 24.51
CA THR A 791 13.18 43.88 24.30
C THR A 791 13.49 43.40 22.89
N LEU A 792 12.47 43.31 22.01
CA LEU A 792 12.61 42.88 20.61
C LEU A 792 12.77 44.06 19.61
N ILE A 793 12.67 45.31 20.06
CA ILE A 793 12.59 46.49 19.16
C ILE A 793 13.90 47.30 19.08
N THR A 794 14.92 47.02 19.89
CA THR A 794 16.18 47.79 19.83
C THR A 794 17.36 46.87 19.57
N GLY A 795 17.48 46.40 18.33
CA GLY A 795 18.64 45.65 17.88
C GLY A 795 19.94 46.43 18.05
N LYS A 796 20.90 45.84 18.75
CA LYS A 796 22.34 45.91 18.46
C LYS A 796 23.14 44.88 19.28
N THR A 797 24.16 44.41 18.60
CA THR A 797 25.06 43.27 18.81
C THR A 797 25.95 43.33 20.06
N LYS A 798 26.22 42.14 20.63
CA LYS A 798 27.58 41.62 20.80
C LYS A 798 27.59 40.11 20.75
#